data_AF-A0A7C4KPZ8-F1
#
_entry.id   AF-A0A7C4KPZ8-F1
#
_cell.length_a   1.000
_cell.length_b   1.000
_cell.length_c   1.000
_cell.angle_alpha   90.00
_cell.angle_beta   90.00
_cell.angle_gamma   90.00
#
_symmetry.space_group_name_H-M   'P 1'
#
loop_
_entity.id
_entity.type
_entity.pdbx_description
1 polymer ?
#
loop_
_entity_poly.entity_id
_entity_poly.type
_entity_poly.pdbx_seq_one_letter_code
_entity_poly.pdbx_strand_id
1 'polypeptide(L)'
;MQRTLCPHCQNDVPAPGEDGALCPICGRPLSRNLRCPWCLERNPDGRFCRSCGCEMVPPEHFGAARMLKDAGVDRFALADRLRQMDAEQMAVLTRRFEQQRAVVMARVEEARFCERFLRQNVFSGPLEEAWLARLPLPAETLEPLARGPRGPFVEPADLQRIFRESPLEENRVLAALAGHRLGLSGADAFRVVQKALHDDGPIGLEAALCLASFAMLVPQLRPPLDARDWTRAAARAGEALSRSDLRLPAALVIAIERRLHHRRPDDGRESPERGSSEDEIAAILNDGLTHPDPNLSLACAMLLFDEARLLSELPAEDPARRNAARQALLERGAHLERVLSSMSAEPEERRRSWLRHVPLPLSVGPLAAVLEEADRGDARHTTEVLRWLRQIPAADCPPDSLGALAGWLDAERAARLAAGDLLDLLAWMATPARDPERPWIRPLPLRLGPAETLRERVAEALLRLPEEDLDRLIASHSEGLTAWLWGESGSRLDEVLDRFAAHPAAARSLFEFLSAMECRLEPEAGLPPRRNWQLLMGIWERRPADSRPALAAAVAAGWSFSYAQDEEGARKALRDRYRERPEERACLKAAFSGLLNRSGTDWRAFHEEVAPGEARGGPDLLRAFSELCQAAPGDIYHHVDWLLADLEPEGTPAFCERLFAQLVAREDTSTQMLPPAVALARWLDENRSMFGDPELRQAVLSVFRRGWRAVLERCRPTTDGAVEYYRQEKEREISEILSRLEATGVRSPIP
;
A
#
# COMPACT_ATOMS: atom_id res chain seq x y z
N MET A 1 -29.53 22.80 -53.28
CA MET A 1 -30.90 22.27 -53.46
C MET A 1 -30.97 21.23 -54.57
N GLN A 2 -30.13 21.36 -55.59
CA GLN A 2 -29.77 20.29 -56.50
C GLN A 2 -28.60 19.47 -55.95
N ARG A 3 -28.60 18.16 -56.16
CA ARG A 3 -27.43 17.30 -56.05
C ARG A 3 -27.42 16.29 -57.20
N THR A 4 -26.24 15.81 -57.53
CA THR A 4 -26.05 14.77 -58.54
C THR A 4 -25.80 13.46 -57.80
N LEU A 5 -26.78 12.56 -57.83
CA LEU A 5 -26.73 11.29 -57.08
C LEU A 5 -26.72 10.12 -58.06
N CYS A 6 -26.01 9.05 -57.71
CA CYS A 6 -26.21 7.78 -58.40
C CYS A 6 -27.52 7.13 -57.92
N PRO A 7 -28.48 6.85 -58.81
CA PRO A 7 -29.74 6.20 -58.41
C PRO A 7 -29.56 4.76 -57.90
N HIS A 8 -28.38 4.15 -58.11
CA HIS A 8 -28.12 2.77 -57.72
C HIS A 8 -27.39 2.65 -56.37
N CYS A 9 -26.28 3.37 -56.19
CA CYS A 9 -25.50 3.32 -54.95
C CYS A 9 -25.66 4.56 -54.06
N GLN A 10 -26.49 5.53 -54.47
CA GLN A 10 -26.76 6.79 -53.76
C GLN A 10 -25.53 7.68 -53.52
N ASN A 11 -24.40 7.39 -54.18
CA ASN A 11 -23.20 8.20 -54.06
C ASN A 11 -23.44 9.64 -54.55
N ASP A 12 -23.06 10.61 -53.72
CA ASP A 12 -23.17 12.04 -53.99
C ASP A 12 -21.92 12.54 -54.70
N VAL A 13 -22.10 13.23 -55.83
CA VAL A 13 -20.99 13.75 -56.64
C VAL A 13 -20.98 15.29 -56.51
N PRO A 14 -19.87 15.87 -56.01
CA PRO A 14 -19.84 17.27 -55.56
C PRO A 14 -19.95 18.32 -56.67
N ALA A 15 -19.72 17.94 -57.94
CA ALA A 15 -19.93 18.82 -59.08
C ALA A 15 -21.18 18.39 -59.86
N PRO A 16 -21.97 19.33 -60.43
CA PRO A 16 -22.98 18.99 -61.40
C PRO A 16 -22.28 18.40 -62.62
N GLY A 17 -22.18 17.07 -62.67
CA GLY A 17 -21.75 16.37 -63.86
C GLY A 17 -22.60 16.83 -65.04
N GLU A 18 -21.98 16.90 -66.22
CA GLU A 18 -22.72 16.96 -67.46
C GLU A 18 -23.73 15.80 -67.48
N ASP A 19 -24.90 16.04 -68.08
CA ASP A 19 -25.93 15.00 -68.17
C ASP A 19 -25.33 13.77 -68.88
N GLY A 20 -25.35 12.61 -68.20
CA GLY A 20 -24.69 11.39 -68.67
C GLY A 20 -23.38 11.01 -67.97
N ALA A 21 -22.87 11.83 -67.04
CA ALA A 21 -21.73 11.46 -66.20
C ALA A 21 -21.99 10.14 -65.44
N LEU A 22 -21.00 9.25 -65.39
CA LEU A 22 -21.09 7.96 -64.71
C LEU A 22 -20.61 8.07 -63.26
N CYS A 23 -21.23 7.31 -62.36
CA CYS A 23 -20.83 7.22 -60.97
C CYS A 23 -19.43 6.59 -60.86
N PRO A 24 -18.49 7.20 -60.12
CA PRO A 24 -17.14 6.65 -59.98
C PRO A 24 -17.09 5.34 -59.20
N ILE A 25 -18.13 5.04 -58.41
CA ILE A 25 -18.20 3.81 -57.59
C ILE A 25 -18.77 2.63 -58.39
N CYS A 26 -19.88 2.84 -59.11
CA CYS A 26 -20.62 1.73 -59.73
C CYS A 26 -20.77 1.84 -61.26
N GLY A 27 -20.22 2.89 -61.88
CA GLY A 27 -20.23 3.08 -63.34
C GLY A 27 -21.59 3.39 -63.96
N ARG A 28 -22.65 3.61 -63.16
CA ARG A 28 -24.00 3.93 -63.68
C ARG A 28 -24.23 5.43 -63.89
N PRO A 29 -25.11 5.85 -64.82
CA PRO A 29 -25.42 7.26 -65.04
C PRO A 29 -25.92 7.94 -63.76
N LEU A 30 -25.40 9.13 -63.51
CA LEU A 30 -25.82 9.99 -62.43
C LEU A 30 -27.13 10.70 -62.81
N SER A 31 -28.00 10.91 -61.83
CA SER A 31 -29.22 11.71 -62.00
C SER A 31 -29.14 13.01 -61.23
N ARG A 32 -29.59 14.10 -61.87
CA ARG A 32 -29.83 15.38 -61.19
C ARG A 32 -31.10 15.23 -60.35
N ASN A 33 -30.95 15.42 -59.05
CA ASN A 33 -32.05 15.36 -58.10
C ASN A 33 -32.28 16.74 -57.48
N LEU A 34 -33.52 17.19 -57.55
CA LEU A 34 -33.99 18.44 -56.98
C LEU A 34 -34.78 18.14 -55.70
N ARG A 35 -34.58 18.95 -54.65
CA ARG A 35 -35.44 18.89 -53.47
C ARG A 35 -36.80 19.50 -53.79
N CYS A 36 -37.88 18.81 -53.44
CA CYS A 36 -39.22 19.37 -53.51
C CYS A 36 -39.33 20.53 -52.51
N PRO A 37 -39.81 21.74 -52.90
CA PRO A 37 -39.96 22.85 -51.97
C PRO A 37 -40.96 22.54 -50.85
N TRP A 38 -41.93 21.64 -51.10
CA TRP A 38 -42.94 21.26 -50.12
C TRP A 38 -42.44 20.25 -49.09
N CYS A 39 -42.12 19.03 -49.51
CA CYS A 39 -41.76 17.93 -48.60
C CYS A 39 -40.25 17.68 -48.47
N LEU A 40 -39.40 18.42 -49.19
CA LEU A 40 -37.93 18.28 -49.23
C LEU A 40 -37.38 16.97 -49.78
N GLU A 41 -38.26 16.02 -50.12
CA GLU A 41 -37.90 14.76 -50.77
C GLU A 41 -37.10 15.04 -52.05
N ARG A 42 -36.07 14.22 -52.28
CA ARG A 42 -35.23 14.34 -53.47
C ARG A 42 -35.93 13.63 -54.62
N ASN A 43 -36.19 14.39 -55.68
CA ASN A 43 -36.86 13.87 -56.86
C ASN A 43 -35.93 14.00 -58.07
N PRO A 44 -35.90 13.00 -58.97
CA PRO A 44 -35.26 13.18 -60.26
C PRO A 44 -35.96 14.33 -61.00
N ASP A 45 -35.23 14.96 -61.91
CA ASP A 45 -35.77 16.06 -62.70
C ASP A 45 -37.11 15.68 -63.37
N GLY A 46 -38.13 16.48 -63.13
CA GLY A 46 -39.52 16.14 -63.42
C GLY A 46 -40.48 17.20 -62.92
N ARG A 47 -41.70 17.23 -63.50
CA ARG A 47 -42.66 18.31 -63.25
C ARG A 47 -43.29 18.28 -61.86
N PHE A 48 -43.50 17.11 -61.27
CA PHE A 48 -44.16 16.96 -59.96
C PHE A 48 -43.33 16.09 -59.02
N CYS A 49 -43.36 16.43 -57.74
CA CYS A 49 -42.79 15.60 -56.68
C CYS A 49 -43.56 14.28 -56.58
N ARG A 50 -42.84 13.15 -56.64
CA ARG A 50 -43.40 11.79 -56.56
C ARG A 50 -43.97 11.46 -55.19
N SER A 51 -43.52 12.15 -54.15
CA SER A 51 -43.95 11.92 -52.76
C SER A 51 -45.22 12.70 -52.41
N CYS A 52 -45.27 14.01 -52.72
CA CYS A 52 -46.35 14.88 -52.23
C CYS A 52 -47.22 15.54 -53.32
N GLY A 53 -46.88 15.34 -54.60
CA GLY A 53 -47.60 15.90 -55.75
C GLY A 53 -47.38 17.39 -56.00
N CYS A 54 -46.55 18.08 -55.21
CA CYS A 54 -46.23 19.50 -55.44
C CYS A 54 -45.47 19.67 -56.76
N GLU A 55 -45.83 20.69 -57.56
CA GLU A 55 -45.10 21.03 -58.79
C GLU A 55 -43.67 21.47 -58.43
N MET A 56 -42.69 20.88 -59.12
CA MET A 56 -41.28 21.17 -58.91
C MET A 56 -40.96 22.56 -59.44
N VAL A 57 -40.18 23.31 -58.69
CA VAL A 57 -39.78 24.68 -59.04
C VAL A 57 -38.31 24.71 -59.45
N PRO A 58 -37.89 25.66 -60.31
CA PRO A 58 -36.48 25.86 -60.63
C PRO A 58 -35.63 26.04 -59.35
N PRO A 59 -34.39 25.54 -59.30
CA PRO A 59 -33.52 25.63 -58.12
C PRO A 59 -33.37 27.04 -57.56
N GLU A 60 -33.31 28.05 -58.43
CA GLU A 60 -33.22 29.48 -58.13
C GLU A 60 -34.47 30.03 -57.40
N HIS A 61 -35.63 29.39 -57.57
CA HIS A 61 -36.90 29.78 -56.94
C HIS A 61 -37.18 29.02 -55.64
N PHE A 62 -36.31 28.05 -55.27
CA PHE A 62 -36.55 27.19 -54.11
C PHE A 62 -36.70 27.99 -52.81
N GLY A 63 -35.86 29.01 -52.60
CA GLY A 63 -35.91 29.83 -51.39
C GLY A 63 -37.23 30.60 -51.25
N ALA A 64 -37.65 31.28 -52.31
CA ALA A 64 -38.96 31.94 -52.35
C ALA A 64 -40.13 30.96 -52.14
N ALA A 65 -40.06 29.76 -52.74
CA ALA A 65 -41.08 28.72 -52.57
C ALA A 65 -41.22 28.29 -51.09
N ARG A 66 -40.10 28.16 -50.36
CA ARG A 66 -40.12 27.85 -48.93
C ARG A 66 -40.72 28.97 -48.08
N MET A 67 -40.40 30.22 -48.39
CA MET A 67 -40.98 31.38 -47.70
C MET A 67 -42.49 31.49 -47.92
N LEU A 68 -42.98 31.20 -49.14
CA LEU A 68 -44.41 31.19 -49.44
C LEU A 68 -45.14 30.04 -48.74
N LYS A 69 -44.53 28.85 -48.67
CA LYS A 69 -45.06 27.73 -47.89
C LYS A 69 -45.26 28.12 -46.42
N ASP A 70 -44.25 28.76 -45.83
CA ASP A 70 -44.30 29.23 -44.45
C ASP A 70 -45.39 30.30 -44.24
N ALA A 71 -45.61 31.16 -45.23
CA ALA A 71 -46.71 32.12 -45.25
C ALA A 71 -48.10 31.50 -45.47
N GLY A 72 -48.22 30.17 -45.54
CA GLY A 72 -49.49 29.46 -45.64
C GLY A 72 -50.02 29.26 -47.07
N VAL A 73 -49.19 29.45 -48.10
CA VAL A 73 -49.58 29.14 -49.49
C VAL A 73 -49.73 27.62 -49.66
N ASP A 74 -50.86 27.18 -50.23
CA ASP A 74 -51.12 25.77 -50.49
C ASP A 74 -50.15 25.13 -51.49
N ARG A 75 -49.89 23.83 -51.35
CA ARG A 75 -48.93 23.07 -52.16
C ARG A 75 -49.23 23.10 -53.66
N PHE A 76 -50.49 23.19 -54.05
CA PHE A 76 -50.92 23.21 -55.45
C PHE A 76 -50.95 24.63 -56.02
N ALA A 77 -51.08 25.65 -55.15
CA ALA A 77 -51.03 27.05 -55.54
C ALA A 77 -49.60 27.62 -55.58
N LEU A 78 -48.62 26.91 -55.02
CA LEU A 78 -47.26 27.41 -54.81
C LEU A 78 -46.55 27.83 -56.11
N ALA A 79 -46.56 26.96 -57.12
CA ALA A 79 -45.90 27.23 -58.40
C ALA A 79 -46.58 28.37 -59.17
N ASP A 80 -47.92 28.43 -59.14
CA ASP A 80 -48.70 29.53 -59.72
C ASP A 80 -48.37 30.85 -59.04
N ARG A 81 -48.28 30.86 -57.71
CA ARG A 81 -47.97 32.06 -56.95
C ARG A 81 -46.57 32.58 -57.26
N LEU A 82 -45.59 31.69 -57.39
CA LEU A 82 -44.22 32.05 -57.80
C LEU A 82 -44.20 32.65 -59.21
N ARG A 83 -44.97 32.11 -60.17
CA ARG A 83 -45.05 32.64 -61.54
C ARG A 83 -45.68 34.04 -61.61
N GLN A 84 -46.52 34.38 -60.65
CA GLN A 84 -47.19 35.69 -60.56
C GLN A 84 -46.37 36.75 -59.82
N MET A 85 -45.31 36.35 -59.09
CA MET A 85 -44.45 37.28 -58.36
C MET A 85 -43.52 38.03 -59.32
N ASP A 86 -43.28 39.31 -59.02
CA ASP A 86 -42.22 40.04 -59.70
C ASP A 86 -40.83 39.53 -59.26
N ALA A 87 -39.83 39.80 -60.09
CA ALA A 87 -38.46 39.32 -59.87
C ALA A 87 -37.84 39.91 -58.58
N GLU A 88 -38.23 41.12 -58.17
CA GLU A 88 -37.69 41.79 -56.99
C GLU A 88 -38.19 41.12 -55.70
N GLN A 89 -39.50 40.87 -55.59
CA GLN A 89 -40.13 40.14 -54.49
C GLN A 89 -39.54 38.73 -54.35
N MET A 90 -39.38 38.04 -55.48
CA MET A 90 -38.79 36.71 -55.49
C MET A 90 -37.34 36.73 -55.00
N ALA A 91 -36.53 37.71 -55.46
CA ALA A 91 -35.17 37.89 -55.01
C ALA A 91 -35.08 38.22 -53.50
N VAL A 92 -36.01 39.02 -52.96
CA VAL A 92 -36.08 39.34 -51.53
C VAL A 92 -36.38 38.09 -50.70
N LEU A 93 -37.39 37.30 -51.07
CA LEU A 93 -37.73 36.07 -50.35
C LEU A 93 -36.61 35.03 -50.43
N THR A 94 -36.04 34.83 -51.62
CA THR A 94 -34.89 33.92 -51.81
C THR A 94 -33.70 34.36 -50.97
N ARG A 95 -33.35 35.66 -50.96
CA ARG A 95 -32.24 36.18 -50.14
C ARG A 95 -32.47 35.93 -48.65
N ARG A 96 -33.68 36.18 -48.15
CA ARG A 96 -34.03 35.95 -46.74
C ARG A 96 -33.90 34.46 -46.37
N PHE A 97 -34.40 33.57 -47.22
CA PHE A 97 -34.24 32.14 -47.02
C PHE A 97 -32.76 31.72 -47.02
N GLU A 98 -31.97 32.17 -48.00
CA GLU A 98 -30.56 31.81 -48.11
C GLU A 98 -29.71 32.33 -46.94
N GLN A 99 -30.04 33.49 -46.36
CA GLN A 99 -29.41 33.98 -45.14
C GLN A 99 -29.64 33.04 -43.96
N GLN A 100 -30.88 32.60 -43.74
CA GLN A 100 -31.20 31.66 -42.66
C GLN A 100 -30.57 30.28 -42.91
N ARG A 101 -30.62 29.82 -44.16
CA ARG A 101 -29.98 28.58 -44.59
C ARG A 101 -28.47 28.63 -44.35
N ALA A 102 -27.79 29.73 -44.64
CA ALA A 102 -26.36 29.86 -44.41
C ALA A 102 -26.00 29.68 -42.93
N VAL A 103 -26.80 30.24 -42.01
CA VAL A 103 -26.63 30.05 -40.55
C VAL A 103 -26.76 28.58 -40.17
N VAL A 104 -27.79 27.90 -40.64
CA VAL A 104 -28.00 26.47 -40.40
C VAL A 104 -26.88 25.62 -40.99
N MET A 105 -26.49 25.89 -42.24
CA MET A 105 -25.46 25.12 -42.94
C MET A 105 -24.09 25.27 -42.27
N ALA A 106 -23.81 26.40 -41.61
CA ALA A 106 -22.60 26.54 -40.80
C ALA A 106 -22.56 25.55 -39.62
N ARG A 107 -23.71 25.22 -39.01
CA ARG A 107 -23.82 24.20 -37.96
C ARG A 107 -23.70 22.78 -38.52
N VAL A 108 -24.25 22.53 -39.70
CA VAL A 108 -24.04 21.25 -40.40
C VAL A 108 -22.56 21.05 -40.74
N GLU A 109 -21.86 22.12 -41.10
CA GLU A 109 -20.43 22.06 -41.40
C GLU A 109 -19.58 21.71 -40.17
N GLU A 110 -19.97 22.13 -38.97
CA GLU A 110 -19.35 21.66 -37.72
C GLU A 110 -19.47 20.14 -37.57
N ALA A 111 -20.65 19.58 -37.80
CA ALA A 111 -20.87 18.13 -37.74
C ALA A 111 -20.03 17.38 -38.78
N ARG A 112 -19.99 17.88 -40.02
CA ARG A 112 -19.14 17.32 -41.09
C ARG A 112 -17.66 17.38 -40.74
N PHE A 113 -17.23 18.47 -40.12
CA PHE A 113 -15.86 18.59 -39.65
C PHE A 113 -15.53 17.54 -38.58
N CYS A 114 -16.42 17.36 -37.59
CA CYS A 114 -16.26 16.32 -36.57
C CYS A 114 -16.20 14.92 -37.17
N GLU A 115 -17.08 14.60 -38.14
CA GLU A 115 -17.16 13.29 -38.80
C GLU A 115 -15.85 12.82 -39.43
N ARG A 116 -14.99 13.74 -39.88
CA ARG A 116 -13.67 13.40 -40.45
C ARG A 116 -12.77 12.66 -39.46
N PHE A 117 -13.04 12.80 -38.17
CA PHE A 117 -12.29 12.20 -37.08
C PHE A 117 -13.08 11.11 -36.35
N LEU A 118 -14.34 10.87 -36.72
CA LEU A 118 -15.19 9.82 -36.17
C LEU A 118 -15.06 8.53 -37.00
N ARG A 119 -15.49 7.40 -36.43
CA ARG A 119 -15.50 6.11 -37.11
C ARG A 119 -16.71 6.03 -38.05
N GLN A 120 -17.82 6.65 -37.65
CA GLN A 120 -19.02 6.77 -38.46
C GLN A 120 -19.12 8.16 -39.13
N ASN A 121 -19.66 8.17 -40.35
CA ASN A 121 -19.88 9.36 -41.19
C ASN A 121 -21.37 9.54 -41.51
N VAL A 122 -22.24 9.47 -40.49
CA VAL A 122 -23.71 9.34 -40.64
C VAL A 122 -24.52 10.42 -39.92
N PHE A 123 -23.87 11.41 -39.32
CA PHE A 123 -24.46 12.43 -38.45
C PHE A 123 -24.87 13.71 -39.20
N SER A 124 -24.03 14.21 -40.09
CA SER A 124 -24.25 15.51 -40.75
C SER A 124 -25.41 15.49 -41.75
N GLY A 125 -25.65 14.35 -42.41
CA GLY A 125 -26.76 14.16 -43.34
C GLY A 125 -28.12 14.33 -42.65
N PRO A 126 -28.47 13.50 -41.65
CA PRO A 126 -29.71 13.65 -40.88
C PRO A 126 -29.87 15.04 -40.25
N LEU A 127 -28.78 15.63 -39.76
CA LEU A 127 -28.79 16.99 -39.21
C LEU A 127 -29.17 18.03 -40.27
N GLU A 128 -28.59 17.96 -41.47
CA GLU A 128 -28.94 18.82 -42.61
C GLU A 128 -30.43 18.69 -42.94
N GLU A 129 -30.96 17.48 -43.00
CA GLU A 129 -32.36 17.23 -43.36
C GLU A 129 -33.33 17.75 -42.31
N ALA A 130 -33.04 17.50 -41.03
CA ALA A 130 -33.84 17.99 -39.92
C ALA A 130 -33.92 19.52 -39.91
N TRP A 131 -32.80 20.21 -40.15
CA TRP A 131 -32.81 21.67 -40.17
C TRP A 131 -33.44 22.26 -41.43
N LEU A 132 -33.19 21.68 -42.60
CA LEU A 132 -33.86 22.12 -43.84
C LEU A 132 -35.39 21.99 -43.71
N ALA A 133 -35.89 20.95 -43.04
CA ALA A 133 -37.32 20.76 -42.77
C ALA A 133 -37.94 21.90 -41.97
N ARG A 134 -37.18 22.47 -41.03
CA ARG A 134 -37.62 23.54 -40.12
C ARG A 134 -37.48 24.94 -40.68
N LEU A 135 -36.76 25.14 -41.79
CA LEU A 135 -36.60 26.47 -42.41
C LEU A 135 -37.87 26.91 -43.17
N PRO A 136 -38.27 28.19 -43.09
CA PRO A 136 -37.61 29.28 -42.38
C PRO A 136 -37.84 29.25 -40.85
N LEU A 137 -36.90 29.80 -40.09
CA LEU A 137 -36.90 29.81 -38.62
C LEU A 137 -37.34 31.18 -38.07
N PRO A 138 -37.98 31.19 -36.88
CA PRO A 138 -38.24 32.41 -36.14
C PRO A 138 -36.93 32.98 -35.54
N ALA A 139 -36.90 34.29 -35.27
CA ALA A 139 -35.67 35.01 -34.90
C ALA A 139 -35.04 34.47 -33.61
N GLU A 140 -35.87 34.08 -32.65
CA GLU A 140 -35.48 33.54 -31.35
C GLU A 140 -34.72 32.22 -31.47
N THR A 141 -34.95 31.45 -32.53
CA THR A 141 -34.19 30.23 -32.85
C THR A 141 -32.95 30.54 -33.68
N LEU A 142 -33.06 31.50 -34.62
CA LEU A 142 -31.96 31.83 -35.55
C LEU A 142 -30.79 32.54 -34.86
N GLU A 143 -31.06 33.46 -33.94
CA GLU A 143 -30.03 34.26 -33.25
C GLU A 143 -29.05 33.41 -32.43
N PRO A 144 -29.48 32.46 -31.58
CA PRO A 144 -28.56 31.52 -30.92
C PRO A 144 -27.73 30.73 -31.92
N LEU A 145 -28.35 30.23 -33.01
CA LEU A 145 -27.63 29.49 -34.04
C LEU A 145 -26.56 30.34 -34.71
N ALA A 146 -26.83 31.63 -34.97
CA ALA A 146 -25.88 32.54 -35.61
C ALA A 146 -24.65 32.87 -34.74
N ARG A 147 -24.74 32.66 -33.42
CA ARG A 147 -23.64 32.89 -32.45
C ARG A 147 -22.62 31.75 -32.37
N GLY A 148 -22.87 30.62 -33.05
CA GLY A 148 -21.93 29.50 -33.09
C GLY A 148 -20.60 29.82 -33.78
N PRO A 149 -19.58 28.96 -33.62
CA PRO A 149 -18.25 29.20 -34.14
C PRO A 149 -18.26 29.32 -35.67
N ARG A 150 -17.47 30.27 -36.20
CA ARG A 150 -17.41 30.51 -37.65
C ARG A 150 -16.26 29.73 -38.27
N GLY A 151 -16.56 29.03 -39.36
CA GLY A 151 -15.57 28.37 -40.20
C GLY A 151 -14.70 29.36 -41.00
N PRO A 152 -13.73 28.87 -41.78
CA PRO A 152 -13.49 27.45 -42.06
C PRO A 152 -12.92 26.69 -40.85
N PHE A 153 -13.21 25.39 -40.77
CA PHE A 153 -12.63 24.47 -39.80
C PHE A 153 -11.57 23.62 -40.52
N VAL A 154 -10.33 23.70 -40.09
CA VAL A 154 -9.19 23.12 -40.80
C VAL A 154 -8.37 22.24 -39.89
N GLU A 155 -8.12 22.70 -38.66
CA GLU A 155 -7.17 22.08 -37.74
C GLU A 155 -7.90 21.28 -36.66
N PRO A 156 -7.35 20.16 -36.15
CA PRO A 156 -7.96 19.40 -35.06
C PRO A 156 -8.29 20.24 -33.81
N ALA A 157 -7.57 21.34 -33.57
CA ALA A 157 -7.85 22.29 -32.49
C ALA A 157 -9.26 22.93 -32.60
N ASP A 158 -9.83 23.01 -33.81
CA ASP A 158 -11.19 23.51 -34.04
C ASP A 158 -12.26 22.65 -33.34
N LEU A 159 -11.97 21.38 -33.04
CA LEU A 159 -12.88 20.52 -32.26
C LEU A 159 -13.15 21.10 -30.87
N GLN A 160 -12.14 21.68 -30.21
CA GLN A 160 -12.35 22.32 -28.91
C GLN A 160 -13.21 23.57 -29.01
N ARG A 161 -13.09 24.32 -30.10
CA ARG A 161 -13.92 25.50 -30.38
C ARG A 161 -15.38 25.07 -30.59
N ILE A 162 -15.64 24.06 -31.41
CA ILE A 162 -16.97 23.48 -31.61
C ILE A 162 -17.56 22.96 -30.29
N PHE A 163 -16.78 22.22 -29.51
CA PHE A 163 -17.21 21.68 -28.22
C PHE A 163 -17.64 22.77 -27.22
N ARG A 164 -16.98 23.94 -27.23
CA ARG A 164 -17.26 25.04 -26.28
C ARG A 164 -18.37 25.96 -26.77
N GLU A 165 -18.37 26.28 -28.07
CA GLU A 165 -19.13 27.41 -28.63
C GLU A 165 -20.32 26.98 -29.47
N SER A 166 -20.43 25.71 -29.89
CA SER A 166 -21.57 25.27 -30.69
C SER A 166 -22.89 25.47 -29.92
N PRO A 167 -23.91 26.08 -30.56
CA PRO A 167 -25.24 26.22 -29.98
C PRO A 167 -26.04 24.90 -30.04
N LEU A 168 -25.56 23.89 -30.77
CA LEU A 168 -26.18 22.57 -30.86
C LEU A 168 -25.47 21.58 -29.94
N GLU A 169 -26.22 20.94 -29.02
CA GLU A 169 -25.68 19.94 -28.10
C GLU A 169 -25.09 18.76 -28.89
N GLU A 170 -25.75 18.34 -29.97
CA GLU A 170 -25.29 17.24 -30.83
C GLU A 170 -23.90 17.52 -31.41
N ASN A 171 -23.66 18.72 -31.93
CA ASN A 171 -22.34 19.10 -32.44
C ASN A 171 -21.28 19.15 -31.34
N ARG A 172 -21.65 19.54 -30.12
CA ARG A 172 -20.74 19.50 -28.97
C ARG A 172 -20.39 18.05 -28.61
N VAL A 173 -21.37 17.15 -28.62
CA VAL A 173 -21.15 15.71 -28.40
C VAL A 173 -20.22 15.13 -29.47
N LEU A 174 -20.49 15.40 -30.76
CA LEU A 174 -19.63 14.94 -31.86
C LEU A 174 -18.21 15.48 -31.75
N ALA A 175 -18.04 16.75 -31.36
CA ALA A 175 -16.73 17.34 -31.14
C ALA A 175 -16.00 16.73 -29.93
N ALA A 176 -16.72 16.38 -28.86
CA ALA A 176 -16.16 15.68 -27.71
C ALA A 176 -15.69 14.27 -28.08
N LEU A 177 -16.49 13.52 -28.85
CA LEU A 177 -16.15 12.18 -29.36
C LEU A 177 -14.92 12.22 -30.26
N ALA A 178 -14.90 13.11 -31.25
CA ALA A 178 -13.77 13.31 -32.15
C ALA A 178 -12.51 13.73 -31.40
N GLY A 179 -12.65 14.70 -30.48
CA GLY A 179 -11.55 15.17 -29.64
C GLY A 179 -10.99 14.07 -28.74
N HIS A 180 -11.84 13.19 -28.20
CA HIS A 180 -11.41 12.06 -27.38
C HIS A 180 -10.61 11.04 -28.17
N ARG A 181 -11.08 10.67 -29.37
CA ARG A 181 -10.37 9.74 -30.24
C ARG A 181 -8.98 10.25 -30.65
N LEU A 182 -8.81 11.56 -30.81
CA LEU A 182 -7.53 12.18 -31.11
C LEU A 182 -6.65 12.44 -29.86
N GLY A 183 -7.11 12.12 -28.65
CA GLY A 183 -6.39 12.41 -27.42
C GLY A 183 -6.32 13.91 -27.07
N LEU A 184 -7.21 14.74 -27.65
CA LEU A 184 -7.27 16.19 -27.45
C LEU A 184 -8.30 16.61 -26.37
N SER A 185 -9.05 15.66 -25.82
CA SER A 185 -10.14 15.90 -24.87
C SER A 185 -9.65 16.05 -23.43
N GLY A 186 -10.13 17.08 -22.73
CA GLY A 186 -10.04 17.16 -21.26
C GLY A 186 -11.14 16.38 -20.55
N ALA A 187 -11.15 16.43 -19.22
CA ALA A 187 -12.10 15.70 -18.37
C ALA A 187 -13.58 16.03 -18.69
N ASP A 188 -13.91 17.29 -19.01
CA ASP A 188 -15.29 17.68 -19.31
C ASP A 188 -15.80 17.07 -20.62
N ALA A 189 -14.95 17.01 -21.65
CA ALA A 189 -15.30 16.35 -22.91
C ALA A 189 -15.49 14.85 -22.69
N PHE A 190 -14.68 14.22 -21.83
CA PHE A 190 -14.89 12.81 -21.49
C PHE A 190 -16.22 12.56 -20.77
N ARG A 191 -16.67 13.44 -19.86
CA ARG A 191 -18.00 13.30 -19.24
C ARG A 191 -19.12 13.34 -20.28
N VAL A 192 -18.96 14.12 -21.35
CA VAL A 192 -19.91 14.15 -22.47
C VAL A 192 -19.88 12.84 -23.26
N VAL A 193 -18.70 12.26 -23.51
CA VAL A 193 -18.57 10.93 -24.12
C VAL A 193 -19.24 9.86 -23.25
N GLN A 194 -19.04 9.90 -21.93
CA GLN A 194 -19.70 8.99 -21.00
C GLN A 194 -21.23 9.16 -21.04
N LYS A 195 -21.75 10.40 -21.03
CA LYS A 195 -23.19 10.65 -21.16
C LYS A 195 -23.73 10.11 -22.50
N ALA A 196 -22.98 10.28 -23.58
CA ALA A 196 -23.35 9.79 -24.92
C ALA A 196 -23.42 8.26 -25.00
N LEU A 197 -22.73 7.52 -24.11
CA LEU A 197 -22.96 6.08 -23.94
C LEU A 197 -24.38 5.76 -23.45
N HIS A 198 -25.23 6.71 -23.10
CA HIS A 198 -26.62 6.42 -22.77
C HIS A 198 -27.58 6.64 -23.94
N ASP A 199 -27.12 7.19 -25.06
CA ASP A 199 -27.96 7.37 -26.24
C ASP A 199 -28.21 6.07 -27.01
N ASP A 200 -29.45 5.86 -27.42
CA ASP A 200 -29.84 4.75 -28.28
C ASP A 200 -29.71 5.20 -29.74
N GLY A 201 -28.64 4.77 -30.42
CA GLY A 201 -28.42 5.08 -31.83
C GLY A 201 -26.95 5.28 -32.21
N PRO A 202 -26.68 5.95 -33.35
CA PRO A 202 -25.33 6.12 -33.89
C PRO A 202 -24.37 6.85 -32.94
N ILE A 203 -24.87 7.81 -32.14
CA ILE A 203 -24.07 8.54 -31.15
C ILE A 203 -23.59 7.59 -30.04
N GLY A 204 -24.48 6.76 -29.48
CA GLY A 204 -24.11 5.81 -28.45
C GLY A 204 -23.16 4.72 -28.94
N LEU A 205 -23.31 4.29 -30.19
CA LEU A 205 -22.35 3.39 -30.83
C LEU A 205 -20.99 4.07 -31.01
N GLU A 206 -20.95 5.31 -31.52
CA GLU A 206 -19.69 6.06 -31.67
C GLU A 206 -18.98 6.26 -30.34
N ALA A 207 -19.74 6.59 -29.28
CA ALA A 207 -19.24 6.72 -27.93
C ALA A 207 -18.61 5.42 -27.43
N ALA A 208 -19.24 4.27 -27.69
CA ALA A 208 -18.66 2.96 -27.36
C ALA A 208 -17.35 2.73 -28.11
N LEU A 209 -17.33 2.96 -29.43
CA LEU A 209 -16.14 2.75 -30.26
C LEU A 209 -14.99 3.73 -29.95
N CYS A 210 -15.29 4.90 -29.39
CA CYS A 210 -14.27 5.82 -28.89
C CYS A 210 -13.46 5.24 -27.72
N LEU A 211 -14.00 4.23 -27.00
CA LEU A 211 -13.29 3.51 -25.95
C LEU A 211 -12.30 2.46 -26.50
N ALA A 212 -12.27 2.21 -27.81
CA ALA A 212 -11.31 1.34 -28.47
C ALA A 212 -9.91 1.97 -28.54
N SER A 213 -9.29 2.22 -27.38
CA SER A 213 -7.99 2.89 -27.26
C SER A 213 -7.12 2.22 -26.22
N PHE A 214 -5.80 2.17 -26.47
CA PHE A 214 -4.83 1.67 -25.51
C PHE A 214 -4.88 2.46 -24.19
N ALA A 215 -5.29 3.74 -24.23
CA ALA A 215 -5.44 4.58 -23.04
C ALA A 215 -6.46 3.99 -22.04
N MET A 216 -7.44 3.22 -22.51
CA MET A 216 -8.40 2.53 -21.64
C MET A 216 -7.80 1.32 -20.90
N LEU A 217 -6.64 0.82 -21.34
CA LEU A 217 -5.92 -0.29 -20.71
C LEU A 217 -4.88 0.19 -19.70
N VAL A 218 -4.54 1.48 -19.71
CA VAL A 218 -3.54 2.09 -18.82
C VAL A 218 -4.26 2.78 -17.66
N PRO A 219 -4.19 2.27 -16.41
CA PRO A 219 -4.94 2.79 -15.27
C PRO A 219 -4.78 4.29 -15.02
N GLN A 220 -3.60 4.86 -15.29
CA GLN A 220 -3.28 6.28 -15.09
C GLN A 220 -3.87 7.19 -16.17
N LEU A 221 -4.13 6.66 -17.36
CA LEU A 221 -4.76 7.38 -18.48
C LEU A 221 -6.26 7.10 -18.56
N ARG A 222 -6.70 5.99 -17.97
CA ARG A 222 -8.08 5.53 -18.04
C ARG A 222 -8.97 6.46 -17.22
N PRO A 223 -9.94 7.13 -17.87
CA PRO A 223 -10.92 7.91 -17.16
C PRO A 223 -11.88 6.99 -16.37
N PRO A 224 -12.55 7.51 -15.32
CA PRO A 224 -13.43 6.71 -14.49
C PRO A 224 -14.70 6.33 -15.28
N LEU A 225 -14.81 5.04 -15.62
CA LEU A 225 -16.03 4.41 -16.12
C LEU A 225 -16.44 3.33 -15.14
N ASP A 226 -17.72 3.25 -14.81
CA ASP A 226 -18.22 2.18 -13.98
C ASP A 226 -18.40 0.87 -14.77
N ALA A 227 -18.68 -0.21 -14.06
CA ALA A 227 -18.88 -1.52 -14.69
C ALA A 227 -20.10 -1.53 -15.65
N ARG A 228 -21.14 -0.75 -15.37
CA ARG A 228 -22.37 -0.72 -16.19
C ARG A 228 -22.12 -0.01 -17.51
N ASP A 229 -21.33 1.06 -17.50
CA ASP A 229 -20.92 1.78 -18.70
C ASP A 229 -20.11 0.88 -19.63
N TRP A 230 -19.18 0.09 -19.08
CA TRP A 230 -18.40 -0.88 -19.85
C TRP A 230 -19.27 -1.97 -20.47
N THR A 231 -20.14 -2.62 -19.68
CA THR A 231 -21.06 -3.64 -20.20
C THR A 231 -21.94 -3.06 -21.31
N ARG A 232 -22.41 -1.81 -21.16
CA ARG A 232 -23.21 -1.14 -22.19
C ARG A 232 -22.40 -0.82 -23.44
N ALA A 233 -21.17 -0.35 -23.30
CA ALA A 233 -20.28 -0.11 -24.43
C ALA A 233 -19.99 -1.40 -25.19
N ALA A 234 -19.71 -2.50 -24.49
CA ALA A 234 -19.48 -3.81 -25.09
C ALA A 234 -20.73 -4.34 -25.83
N ALA A 235 -21.92 -4.18 -25.25
CA ALA A 235 -23.18 -4.59 -25.90
C ALA A 235 -23.38 -3.85 -27.24
N ARG A 236 -23.19 -2.52 -27.28
CA ARG A 236 -23.29 -1.75 -28.52
C ARG A 236 -22.21 -2.09 -29.53
N ALA A 237 -20.97 -2.28 -29.06
CA ALA A 237 -19.88 -2.72 -29.91
C ALA A 237 -20.20 -4.08 -30.56
N GLY A 238 -20.88 -4.99 -29.86
CA GLY A 238 -21.33 -6.27 -30.38
C GLY A 238 -22.18 -6.15 -31.66
N GLU A 239 -23.07 -5.16 -31.72
CA GLU A 239 -23.91 -4.88 -32.90
C GLU A 239 -23.06 -4.50 -34.14
N ALA A 240 -21.88 -3.92 -33.92
CA ALA A 240 -20.97 -3.47 -34.98
C ALA A 240 -19.95 -4.53 -35.43
N LEU A 241 -19.90 -5.72 -34.82
CA LEU A 241 -18.95 -6.79 -35.23
C LEU A 241 -19.18 -7.28 -36.66
N SER A 242 -20.43 -7.23 -37.14
CA SER A 242 -20.79 -7.61 -38.51
C SER A 242 -20.35 -6.59 -39.57
N ARG A 243 -19.97 -5.38 -39.16
CA ARG A 243 -19.58 -4.28 -40.04
C ARG A 243 -18.07 -4.26 -40.21
N SER A 244 -17.58 -4.54 -41.42
CA SER A 244 -16.14 -4.67 -41.69
C SER A 244 -15.32 -3.41 -41.35
N ASP A 245 -15.90 -2.22 -41.49
CA ASP A 245 -15.30 -0.93 -41.18
C ASP A 245 -15.16 -0.67 -39.65
N LEU A 246 -16.01 -1.29 -38.83
CA LEU A 246 -16.06 -1.09 -37.38
C LEU A 246 -15.66 -2.33 -36.57
N ARG A 247 -15.42 -3.46 -37.24
CA ARG A 247 -15.20 -4.77 -36.62
C ARG A 247 -14.07 -4.77 -35.61
N LEU A 248 -12.92 -4.18 -35.94
CA LEU A 248 -11.76 -4.14 -35.05
C LEU A 248 -11.99 -3.24 -33.81
N PRO A 249 -12.39 -1.96 -33.94
CA PRO A 249 -12.75 -1.15 -32.78
C PRO A 249 -13.81 -1.79 -31.90
N ALA A 250 -14.81 -2.45 -32.49
CA ALA A 250 -15.83 -3.18 -31.74
C ALA A 250 -15.23 -4.33 -30.91
N ALA A 251 -14.40 -5.18 -31.53
CA ALA A 251 -13.72 -6.28 -30.84
C ALA A 251 -12.82 -5.77 -29.69
N LEU A 252 -12.14 -4.64 -29.89
CA LEU A 252 -11.32 -4.01 -28.86
C LEU A 252 -12.14 -3.60 -27.64
N VAL A 253 -13.29 -2.94 -27.82
CA VAL A 253 -14.15 -2.51 -26.69
C VAL A 253 -14.61 -3.73 -25.88
N ILE A 254 -15.03 -4.80 -26.55
CA ILE A 254 -15.47 -6.04 -25.90
C ILE A 254 -14.32 -6.69 -25.12
N ALA A 255 -13.13 -6.77 -25.72
CA ALA A 255 -11.96 -7.35 -25.07
C ALA A 255 -11.45 -6.52 -23.88
N ILE A 256 -11.52 -5.19 -23.96
CA ILE A 256 -11.21 -4.29 -22.84
C ILE A 256 -12.18 -4.54 -21.70
N GLU A 257 -13.49 -4.55 -21.96
CA GLU A 257 -14.51 -4.82 -20.95
C GLU A 257 -14.22 -6.13 -20.21
N ARG A 258 -14.03 -7.23 -20.96
CA ARG A 258 -13.72 -8.55 -20.38
C ARG A 258 -12.47 -8.50 -19.50
N ARG A 259 -11.37 -7.89 -19.96
CA ARG A 259 -10.13 -7.76 -19.16
C ARG A 259 -10.37 -6.99 -17.85
N LEU A 260 -11.21 -5.95 -17.87
CA LEU A 260 -11.51 -5.16 -16.68
C LEU A 260 -12.39 -5.90 -15.68
N HIS A 261 -13.31 -6.75 -16.16
CA HIS A 261 -14.14 -7.60 -15.32
C HIS A 261 -13.39 -8.80 -14.73
N HIS A 262 -12.48 -9.44 -15.48
CA HIS A 262 -11.68 -10.57 -15.00
C HIS A 262 -10.65 -10.22 -13.90
N ARG A 263 -10.33 -8.93 -13.69
CA ARG A 263 -9.46 -8.51 -12.57
C ARG A 263 -10.19 -8.45 -11.21
N ARG A 264 -11.50 -8.72 -11.16
CA ARG A 264 -12.20 -8.87 -9.86
C ARG A 264 -12.04 -10.32 -9.37
N PRO A 265 -11.56 -10.53 -8.12
CA PRO A 265 -11.46 -11.86 -7.56
C PRO A 265 -12.85 -12.49 -7.53
N ASP A 266 -12.89 -13.67 -8.16
CA ASP A 266 -14.01 -14.56 -8.40
C ASP A 266 -15.09 -14.49 -7.31
N ASP A 267 -16.24 -13.89 -7.60
CA ASP A 267 -17.46 -13.96 -6.79
C ASP A 267 -18.20 -15.31 -6.97
N GLY A 268 -17.49 -16.35 -7.45
CA GLY A 268 -17.95 -17.73 -7.52
C GLY A 268 -19.12 -17.95 -8.49
N ARG A 269 -19.43 -16.96 -9.32
CA ARG A 269 -20.44 -17.08 -10.38
C ARG A 269 -19.74 -17.51 -11.65
N GLU A 270 -19.92 -18.78 -12.00
CA GLU A 270 -19.54 -19.34 -13.29
C GLU A 270 -19.94 -18.35 -14.40
N SER A 271 -18.93 -17.80 -15.09
CA SER A 271 -19.17 -16.95 -16.25
C SER A 271 -19.96 -17.76 -17.28
N PRO A 272 -21.10 -17.23 -17.78
CA PRO A 272 -21.90 -17.95 -18.76
C PRO A 272 -21.04 -18.25 -19.99
N GLU A 273 -21.00 -19.53 -20.36
CA GLU A 273 -20.48 -20.15 -21.58
C GLU A 273 -19.54 -19.24 -22.42
N ARG A 274 -18.24 -19.38 -22.19
CA ARG A 274 -17.14 -18.86 -23.04
C ARG A 274 -17.12 -19.60 -24.40
N GLY A 275 -18.21 -19.49 -25.15
CA GLY A 275 -18.37 -20.07 -26.48
C GLY A 275 -17.62 -19.29 -27.56
N SER A 276 -17.75 -19.77 -28.80
CA SER A 276 -17.21 -19.32 -30.11
C SER A 276 -16.93 -17.82 -30.35
N SER A 277 -17.44 -16.92 -29.52
CA SER A 277 -17.15 -15.48 -29.53
C SER A 277 -15.72 -15.13 -29.10
N GLU A 278 -15.07 -15.91 -28.22
CA GLU A 278 -13.69 -15.61 -27.79
C GLU A 278 -12.67 -15.81 -28.92
N ASP A 279 -12.76 -16.94 -29.63
CA ASP A 279 -11.87 -17.22 -30.76
C ASP A 279 -12.07 -16.22 -31.90
N GLU A 280 -13.32 -15.79 -32.15
CA GLU A 280 -13.59 -14.75 -33.14
C GLU A 280 -12.95 -13.40 -32.76
N ILE A 281 -13.12 -12.97 -31.50
CA ILE A 281 -12.52 -11.71 -31.02
C ILE A 281 -11.01 -11.81 -31.08
N ALA A 282 -10.41 -12.91 -30.63
CA ALA A 282 -8.97 -13.13 -30.70
C ALA A 282 -8.44 -13.08 -32.14
N ALA A 283 -9.15 -13.68 -33.10
CA ALA A 283 -8.79 -13.61 -34.52
C ALA A 283 -8.81 -12.16 -35.03
N ILE A 284 -9.87 -11.40 -34.73
CA ILE A 284 -9.98 -9.98 -35.12
C ILE A 284 -8.84 -9.15 -34.52
N LEU A 285 -8.50 -9.37 -33.24
CA LEU A 285 -7.41 -8.64 -32.59
C LEU A 285 -6.04 -8.98 -33.20
N ASN A 286 -5.82 -10.24 -33.61
CA ASN A 286 -4.59 -10.66 -34.27
C ASN A 286 -4.41 -9.94 -35.61
N ASP A 287 -5.47 -9.88 -36.42
CA ASP A 287 -5.47 -9.08 -37.66
C ASP A 287 -5.17 -7.60 -37.36
N GLY A 288 -5.70 -7.09 -36.24
CA GLY A 288 -5.50 -5.73 -35.74
C GLY A 288 -4.06 -5.36 -35.36
N LEU A 289 -3.16 -6.32 -35.12
CA LEU A 289 -1.75 -6.05 -34.82
C LEU A 289 -1.06 -5.28 -35.95
N THR A 290 -1.48 -5.49 -37.19
CA THR A 290 -0.93 -4.84 -38.39
C THR A 290 -1.72 -3.62 -38.85
N HIS A 291 -2.73 -3.19 -38.07
CA HIS A 291 -3.61 -2.09 -38.44
C HIS A 291 -2.84 -0.76 -38.57
N PRO A 292 -3.12 0.08 -39.60
CA PRO A 292 -2.37 1.32 -39.85
C PRO A 292 -2.55 2.39 -38.77
N ASP A 293 -3.66 2.36 -38.03
CA ASP A 293 -3.86 3.20 -36.85
C ASP A 293 -3.02 2.65 -35.67
N PRO A 294 -1.96 3.35 -35.24
CA PRO A 294 -1.06 2.83 -34.22
C PRO A 294 -1.73 2.67 -32.86
N ASN A 295 -2.78 3.43 -32.56
CA ASN A 295 -3.48 3.34 -31.28
C ASN A 295 -4.29 2.05 -31.20
N LEU A 296 -4.91 1.64 -32.30
CA LEU A 296 -5.64 0.37 -32.39
C LEU A 296 -4.67 -0.81 -32.37
N SER A 297 -3.59 -0.74 -33.15
CA SER A 297 -2.56 -1.80 -33.17
C SER A 297 -1.90 -2.00 -31.81
N LEU A 298 -1.56 -0.92 -31.08
CA LEU A 298 -1.04 -1.01 -29.72
C LEU A 298 -2.08 -1.58 -28.75
N ALA A 299 -3.35 -1.18 -28.85
CA ALA A 299 -4.41 -1.74 -28.00
C ALA A 299 -4.56 -3.26 -28.22
N CYS A 300 -4.47 -3.73 -29.47
CA CYS A 300 -4.44 -5.15 -29.80
C CYS A 300 -3.23 -5.84 -29.16
N ALA A 301 -2.03 -5.28 -29.33
CA ALA A 301 -0.80 -5.83 -28.75
C ALA A 301 -0.87 -5.91 -27.22
N MET A 302 -1.47 -4.94 -26.55
CA MET A 302 -1.64 -4.96 -25.09
C MET A 302 -2.64 -6.02 -24.62
N LEU A 303 -3.69 -6.31 -25.40
CA LEU A 303 -4.71 -7.32 -25.07
C LEU A 303 -4.24 -8.74 -25.38
N LEU A 304 -3.53 -8.91 -26.50
CA LEU A 304 -2.94 -10.18 -26.93
C LEU A 304 -1.60 -10.47 -26.27
N PHE A 305 -0.99 -9.47 -25.62
CA PHE A 305 0.37 -9.52 -25.09
C PHE A 305 1.42 -9.84 -26.17
N ASP A 306 1.27 -9.22 -27.35
CA ASP A 306 2.23 -9.37 -28.44
C ASP A 306 3.54 -8.64 -28.11
N GLU A 307 4.52 -9.38 -27.61
CA GLU A 307 5.80 -8.84 -27.12
C GLU A 307 6.57 -8.11 -28.22
N ALA A 308 6.57 -8.63 -29.45
CA ALA A 308 7.29 -8.04 -30.58
C ALA A 308 6.76 -6.63 -30.92
N ARG A 309 5.44 -6.47 -30.98
CA ARG A 309 4.79 -5.19 -31.22
C ARG A 309 4.98 -4.24 -30.05
N LEU A 310 4.83 -4.70 -28.80
CA LEU A 310 5.06 -3.86 -27.62
C LEU A 310 6.51 -3.35 -27.56
N LEU A 311 7.49 -4.19 -27.90
CA LEU A 311 8.90 -3.78 -27.99
C LEU A 311 9.14 -2.72 -29.06
N SER A 312 8.44 -2.79 -30.20
CA SER A 312 8.55 -1.80 -31.28
C SER A 312 8.04 -0.41 -30.88
N GLU A 313 7.31 -0.31 -29.78
CA GLU A 313 6.73 0.94 -29.26
C GLU A 313 7.59 1.60 -28.17
N LEU A 314 8.61 0.91 -27.65
CA LEU A 314 9.58 1.48 -26.72
C LEU A 314 10.33 2.72 -27.26
N PRO A 315 10.68 2.83 -28.55
CA PRO A 315 11.28 4.04 -29.11
C PRO A 315 10.25 5.06 -29.62
N ALA A 316 8.94 4.87 -29.38
CA ALA A 316 7.93 5.79 -29.89
C ALA A 316 8.12 7.22 -29.34
N GLU A 317 7.99 8.22 -30.24
CA GLU A 317 8.07 9.65 -29.87
C GLU A 317 6.95 10.04 -28.91
N ASP A 318 5.76 9.45 -29.07
CA ASP A 318 4.63 9.64 -28.17
C ASP A 318 4.90 8.98 -26.81
N PRO A 319 5.06 9.78 -25.73
CA PRO A 319 5.32 9.25 -24.39
C PRO A 319 4.15 8.40 -23.86
N ALA A 320 2.91 8.65 -24.27
CA ALA A 320 1.76 7.87 -23.80
C ALA A 320 1.83 6.43 -24.32
N ARG A 321 2.09 6.26 -25.63
CA ARG A 321 2.25 4.93 -26.26
C ARG A 321 3.45 4.18 -25.71
N ARG A 322 4.61 4.83 -25.60
CA ARG A 322 5.82 4.25 -25.02
C ARG A 322 5.58 3.78 -23.58
N ASN A 323 4.93 4.60 -22.75
CA ASN A 323 4.63 4.22 -21.36
C ASN A 323 3.59 3.10 -21.27
N ALA A 324 2.58 3.08 -22.15
CA ALA A 324 1.62 1.98 -22.22
C ALA A 324 2.28 0.65 -22.58
N ALA A 325 3.19 0.66 -23.56
CA ALA A 325 3.97 -0.51 -23.95
C ALA A 325 4.88 -1.00 -22.82
N ARG A 326 5.60 -0.09 -22.15
CA ARG A 326 6.40 -0.41 -20.96
C ARG A 326 5.55 -1.04 -19.88
N GLN A 327 4.41 -0.44 -19.54
CA GLN A 327 3.53 -1.00 -18.51
C GLN A 327 3.07 -2.41 -18.87
N ALA A 328 2.64 -2.64 -20.12
CA ALA A 328 2.18 -3.96 -20.55
C ALA A 328 3.29 -5.03 -20.46
N LEU A 329 4.52 -4.69 -20.84
CA LEU A 329 5.69 -5.58 -20.72
C LEU A 329 6.06 -5.81 -19.24
N LEU A 330 6.05 -4.75 -18.42
CA LEU A 330 6.35 -4.83 -16.98
C LEU A 330 5.32 -5.70 -16.26
N GLU A 331 4.02 -5.52 -16.50
CA GLU A 331 2.94 -6.33 -15.88
C GLU A 331 3.08 -7.84 -16.14
N ARG A 332 3.86 -8.24 -17.15
CA ARG A 332 4.14 -9.64 -17.49
C ARG A 332 5.53 -10.12 -17.05
N GLY A 333 6.41 -9.21 -16.62
CA GLY A 333 7.81 -9.53 -16.38
C GLY A 333 8.59 -9.87 -17.67
N ALA A 334 8.06 -9.50 -18.84
CA ALA A 334 8.66 -9.81 -20.13
C ALA A 334 9.65 -8.73 -20.55
N HIS A 335 10.80 -9.14 -21.09
CA HIS A 335 11.85 -8.24 -21.60
C HIS A 335 12.27 -7.11 -20.64
N LEU A 336 12.30 -7.37 -19.32
CA LEU A 336 12.61 -6.36 -18.30
C LEU A 336 13.91 -5.61 -18.59
N GLU A 337 14.97 -6.30 -19.02
CA GLU A 337 16.25 -5.67 -19.39
C GLU A 337 16.08 -4.56 -20.43
N ARG A 338 15.32 -4.81 -21.50
CA ARG A 338 15.07 -3.83 -22.57
C ARG A 338 14.20 -2.68 -22.07
N VAL A 339 13.19 -2.98 -21.26
CA VAL A 339 12.30 -1.96 -20.70
C VAL A 339 13.06 -1.05 -19.74
N LEU A 340 13.80 -1.60 -18.78
CA LEU A 340 14.63 -0.85 -17.82
C LEU A 340 15.71 -0.04 -18.53
N SER A 341 16.40 -0.61 -19.52
CA SER A 341 17.37 0.11 -20.35
C SER A 341 16.77 1.31 -21.08
N SER A 342 15.53 1.16 -21.59
CA SER A 342 14.81 2.26 -22.25
C SER A 342 14.47 3.42 -21.30
N MET A 343 14.51 3.19 -19.99
CA MET A 343 14.18 4.17 -18.95
C MET A 343 15.42 4.80 -18.30
N SER A 344 16.63 4.38 -18.68
CA SER A 344 17.89 4.86 -18.08
C SER A 344 18.06 6.38 -18.07
N ALA A 345 17.47 7.09 -19.04
CA ALA A 345 17.49 8.55 -19.12
C ALA A 345 16.40 9.26 -18.29
N GLU A 346 15.48 8.50 -17.64
CA GLU A 346 14.39 9.07 -16.85
C GLU A 346 14.83 9.40 -15.41
N PRO A 347 14.19 10.39 -14.77
CA PRO A 347 14.40 10.68 -13.35
C PRO A 347 14.19 9.43 -12.48
N GLU A 348 14.98 9.30 -11.43
CA GLU A 348 14.98 8.14 -10.55
C GLU A 348 13.60 7.88 -9.91
N GLU A 349 12.86 8.92 -9.52
CA GLU A 349 11.49 8.81 -9.00
C GLU A 349 10.57 8.07 -9.97
N ARG A 350 10.74 8.33 -11.28
CA ARG A 350 9.94 7.73 -12.33
C ARG A 350 10.33 6.28 -12.54
N ARG A 351 11.64 5.98 -12.60
CA ARG A 351 12.17 4.61 -12.64
C ARG A 351 11.66 3.77 -11.45
N ARG A 352 11.67 4.35 -10.25
CA ARG A 352 11.10 3.74 -9.02
C ARG A 352 9.62 3.41 -9.15
N SER A 353 8.83 4.31 -9.73
CA SER A 353 7.39 4.07 -9.91
C SER A 353 7.09 2.86 -10.79
N TRP A 354 7.97 2.57 -11.77
CA TRP A 354 7.80 1.46 -12.70
C TRP A 354 8.04 0.09 -12.08
N LEU A 355 8.94 -0.01 -11.09
CA LEU A 355 9.20 -1.28 -10.38
C LEU A 355 7.94 -1.85 -9.71
N ARG A 356 7.01 -0.99 -9.30
CA ARG A 356 5.72 -1.42 -8.71
C ARG A 356 4.82 -2.20 -9.67
N HIS A 357 5.10 -2.14 -10.98
CA HIS A 357 4.34 -2.84 -12.00
C HIS A 357 4.96 -4.19 -12.39
N VAL A 358 6.18 -4.50 -11.92
CA VAL A 358 6.84 -5.79 -12.18
C VAL A 358 6.17 -6.87 -11.31
N PRO A 359 5.78 -8.03 -11.87
CA PRO A 359 5.19 -9.11 -11.09
C PRO A 359 6.26 -9.79 -10.22
N LEU A 360 5.81 -10.33 -9.08
CA LEU A 360 6.60 -11.18 -8.20
C LEU A 360 5.89 -12.55 -8.09
N PRO A 361 6.61 -13.68 -7.99
CA PRO A 361 8.07 -13.83 -7.97
C PRO A 361 8.74 -13.66 -9.35
N LEU A 362 10.02 -13.29 -9.36
CA LEU A 362 10.84 -13.21 -10.57
C LEU A 362 11.70 -14.45 -10.78
N SER A 363 11.85 -14.88 -12.03
CA SER A 363 12.90 -15.81 -12.45
C SER A 363 14.26 -15.10 -12.55
N VAL A 364 15.34 -15.88 -12.67
CA VAL A 364 16.73 -15.38 -12.59
C VAL A 364 17.02 -14.24 -13.59
N GLY A 365 16.60 -14.36 -14.85
CA GLY A 365 16.86 -13.34 -15.87
C GLY A 365 16.18 -11.99 -15.57
N PRO A 366 14.85 -11.96 -15.40
CA PRO A 366 14.12 -10.78 -14.94
C PRO A 366 14.67 -10.17 -13.63
N LEU A 367 15.05 -11.01 -12.66
CA LEU A 367 15.66 -10.53 -11.42
C LEU A 367 17.00 -9.85 -11.69
N ALA A 368 17.89 -10.44 -12.50
CA ALA A 368 19.17 -9.85 -12.85
C ALA A 368 19.00 -8.45 -13.46
N ALA A 369 18.02 -8.27 -14.35
CA ALA A 369 17.73 -6.96 -14.94
C ALA A 369 17.30 -5.91 -13.89
N VAL A 370 16.48 -6.31 -12.90
CA VAL A 370 16.08 -5.42 -11.79
C VAL A 370 17.27 -5.08 -10.88
N LEU A 371 18.15 -6.05 -10.62
CA LEU A 371 19.35 -5.84 -9.79
C LEU A 371 20.39 -4.96 -10.49
N GLU A 372 20.57 -5.10 -11.81
CA GLU A 372 21.37 -4.17 -12.59
C GLU A 372 20.80 -2.75 -12.56
N GLU A 373 19.48 -2.60 -12.55
CA GLU A 373 18.85 -1.29 -12.38
C GLU A 373 19.10 -0.71 -10.98
N ALA A 374 19.09 -1.56 -9.95
CA ALA A 374 19.45 -1.18 -8.61
C ALA A 374 20.90 -0.66 -8.52
N ASP A 375 21.82 -1.22 -9.32
CA ASP A 375 23.22 -0.78 -9.42
C ASP A 375 23.39 0.59 -10.09
N ARG A 376 22.45 0.99 -10.96
CA ARG A 376 22.46 2.31 -11.62
C ARG A 376 21.90 3.42 -10.72
N GLY A 377 21.26 3.06 -9.60
CA GLY A 377 20.67 3.99 -8.64
C GLY A 377 21.62 4.35 -7.49
N ASP A 378 21.14 5.22 -6.59
CA ASP A 378 21.79 5.43 -5.30
C ASP A 378 21.42 4.34 -4.27
N ALA A 379 21.99 4.41 -3.07
CA ALA A 379 21.69 3.44 -2.01
C ALA A 379 20.19 3.42 -1.63
N ARG A 380 19.49 4.56 -1.72
CA ARG A 380 18.07 4.63 -1.43
C ARG A 380 17.28 3.84 -2.48
N HIS A 381 17.58 4.01 -3.76
CA HIS A 381 16.98 3.24 -4.85
C HIS A 381 17.15 1.74 -4.63
N THR A 382 18.36 1.31 -4.30
CA THR A 382 18.67 -0.09 -3.98
C THR A 382 17.82 -0.61 -2.82
N THR A 383 17.72 0.15 -1.72
CA THR A 383 16.85 -0.21 -0.58
C THR A 383 15.37 -0.32 -0.99
N GLU A 384 14.87 0.54 -1.89
CA GLU A 384 13.49 0.43 -2.38
C GLU A 384 13.28 -0.83 -3.22
N VAL A 385 14.23 -1.19 -4.10
CA VAL A 385 14.21 -2.43 -4.89
C VAL A 385 14.16 -3.65 -3.96
N LEU A 386 15.04 -3.70 -2.96
CA LEU A 386 15.06 -4.79 -1.98
C LEU A 386 13.77 -4.87 -1.18
N ARG A 387 13.23 -3.73 -0.74
CA ARG A 387 11.92 -3.68 -0.05
C ARG A 387 10.77 -4.12 -0.95
N TRP A 388 10.82 -3.83 -2.25
CA TRP A 388 9.83 -4.31 -3.21
C TRP A 388 9.94 -5.83 -3.41
N LEU A 389 11.14 -6.39 -3.58
CA LEU A 389 11.36 -7.85 -3.69
C LEU A 389 10.78 -8.61 -2.47
N ARG A 390 10.86 -8.00 -1.29
CA ARG A 390 10.33 -8.55 -0.02
C ARG A 390 8.80 -8.52 0.12
N GLN A 391 8.05 -8.05 -0.89
CA GLN A 391 6.58 -8.02 -0.85
C GLN A 391 5.94 -9.42 -0.95
N ILE A 392 6.68 -10.41 -1.44
CA ILE A 392 6.27 -11.82 -1.45
C ILE A 392 7.10 -12.62 -0.44
N PRO A 393 6.60 -13.71 0.14
CA PRO A 393 7.41 -14.62 0.94
C PRO A 393 8.62 -15.16 0.16
N ALA A 394 9.80 -15.24 0.79
CA ALA A 394 10.99 -15.78 0.13
C ALA A 394 10.81 -17.24 -0.33
N ALA A 395 9.96 -18.00 0.38
CA ALA A 395 9.58 -19.36 0.01
C ALA A 395 8.88 -19.47 -1.35
N ASP A 396 8.23 -18.40 -1.80
CA ASP A 396 7.56 -18.35 -3.10
C ASP A 396 8.53 -17.93 -4.23
N CYS A 397 9.77 -17.55 -3.89
CA CYS A 397 10.82 -17.25 -4.86
C CYS A 397 11.51 -18.54 -5.34
N PRO A 398 11.84 -18.65 -6.64
CA PRO A 398 12.70 -19.73 -7.14
C PRO A 398 14.06 -19.75 -6.40
N PRO A 399 14.58 -20.92 -6.00
CA PRO A 399 15.88 -21.02 -5.30
C PRO A 399 17.04 -20.37 -6.07
N ASP A 400 17.06 -20.52 -7.39
CA ASP A 400 18.08 -19.90 -8.24
C ASP A 400 18.00 -18.37 -8.23
N SER A 401 16.80 -17.81 -8.09
CA SER A 401 16.60 -16.36 -7.96
C SER A 401 17.14 -15.86 -6.61
N LEU A 402 16.92 -16.59 -5.52
CA LEU A 402 17.52 -16.28 -4.22
C LEU A 402 19.05 -16.39 -4.25
N GLY A 403 19.57 -17.40 -4.96
CA GLY A 403 21.00 -17.57 -5.22
C GLY A 403 21.59 -16.40 -6.01
N ALA A 404 20.91 -15.96 -7.06
CA ALA A 404 21.31 -14.81 -7.87
C ALA A 404 21.30 -13.50 -7.06
N LEU A 405 20.28 -13.28 -6.22
CA LEU A 405 20.21 -12.12 -5.33
C LEU A 405 21.37 -12.11 -4.32
N ALA A 406 21.65 -13.26 -3.69
CA ALA A 406 22.75 -13.41 -2.76
C ALA A 406 24.12 -13.20 -3.43
N GLY A 407 24.29 -13.71 -4.65
CA GLY A 407 25.51 -13.55 -5.44
C GLY A 407 25.72 -12.11 -5.93
N TRP A 408 24.63 -11.41 -6.26
CA TRP A 408 24.68 -9.99 -6.63
C TRP A 408 25.09 -9.11 -5.45
N LEU A 409 24.68 -9.45 -4.22
CA LEU A 409 25.09 -8.78 -2.97
C LEU A 409 26.55 -9.11 -2.57
N ASP A 410 27.48 -8.72 -3.43
CA ASP A 410 28.91 -8.78 -3.13
C ASP A 410 29.32 -7.80 -2.01
N ALA A 411 30.60 -7.86 -1.62
CA ALA A 411 31.16 -7.03 -0.56
C ALA A 411 30.98 -5.54 -0.83
N GLU A 412 31.14 -5.10 -2.08
CA GLU A 412 31.10 -3.70 -2.45
C GLU A 412 29.67 -3.16 -2.37
N ARG A 413 28.69 -3.91 -2.89
CA ARG A 413 27.28 -3.50 -2.85
C ARG A 413 26.71 -3.55 -1.45
N ALA A 414 26.98 -4.62 -0.71
CA ALA A 414 26.55 -4.71 0.68
C ALA A 414 27.17 -3.60 1.55
N ALA A 415 28.38 -3.14 1.21
CA ALA A 415 29.00 -2.02 1.92
C ALA A 415 28.22 -0.70 1.80
N ARG A 416 27.42 -0.52 0.74
CA ARG A 416 26.60 0.68 0.48
C ARG A 416 25.24 0.65 1.17
N LEU A 417 24.81 -0.52 1.65
CA LEU A 417 23.51 -0.70 2.30
C LEU A 417 23.59 -0.47 3.81
N ALA A 418 22.47 -0.02 4.40
CA ALA A 418 22.35 0.07 5.85
C ALA A 418 22.30 -1.33 6.47
N ALA A 419 22.86 -1.49 7.67
CA ALA A 419 22.82 -2.76 8.40
C ALA A 419 21.38 -3.25 8.62
N GLY A 420 20.44 -2.31 8.84
CA GLY A 420 19.02 -2.61 8.96
C GLY A 420 18.44 -3.28 7.71
N ASP A 421 18.76 -2.76 6.52
CA ASP A 421 18.29 -3.33 5.24
C ASP A 421 18.83 -4.74 4.99
N LEU A 422 20.09 -5.00 5.36
CA LEU A 422 20.70 -6.32 5.24
C LEU A 422 20.09 -7.32 6.23
N LEU A 423 19.82 -6.90 7.47
CA LEU A 423 19.12 -7.73 8.46
C LEU A 423 17.70 -8.04 8.02
N ASP A 424 16.99 -7.05 7.51
CA ASP A 424 15.66 -7.16 6.94
C ASP A 424 15.59 -8.15 5.76
N LEU A 425 16.60 -8.10 4.89
CA LEU A 425 16.74 -9.03 3.78
C LEU A 425 17.07 -10.44 4.28
N LEU A 426 17.96 -10.55 5.26
CA LEU A 426 18.29 -11.82 5.88
C LEU A 426 17.06 -12.44 6.54
N ALA A 427 16.27 -11.68 7.29
CA ALA A 427 15.02 -12.12 7.91
C ALA A 427 14.05 -12.68 6.87
N TRP A 428 13.91 -11.95 5.76
CA TRP A 428 13.04 -12.37 4.66
C TRP A 428 13.52 -13.67 4.02
N MET A 429 14.80 -13.78 3.63
CA MET A 429 15.37 -15.00 3.05
C MET A 429 15.35 -16.19 4.02
N ALA A 430 15.45 -15.89 5.31
CA ALA A 430 15.39 -16.83 6.40
C ALA A 430 13.95 -17.33 6.65
N THR A 431 12.91 -16.62 6.19
CA THR A 431 11.51 -16.99 6.43
C THR A 431 11.15 -18.25 5.64
N PRO A 432 10.87 -19.38 6.32
CA PRO A 432 10.55 -20.62 5.62
C PRO A 432 9.13 -20.60 5.06
N ALA A 433 8.87 -21.52 4.13
CA ALA A 433 7.53 -21.74 3.58
C ALA A 433 6.54 -22.01 4.72
N ARG A 434 5.41 -21.31 4.74
CA ARG A 434 4.33 -21.64 5.67
C ARG A 434 3.83 -23.05 5.34
N ASP A 435 3.77 -23.91 6.34
CA ASP A 435 3.06 -25.17 6.23
C ASP A 435 1.56 -24.85 6.10
N PRO A 436 0.91 -25.16 4.96
CA PRO A 436 -0.52 -24.88 4.79
C PRO A 436 -1.39 -25.66 5.78
N GLU A 437 -0.94 -26.80 6.30
CA GLU A 437 -1.67 -27.56 7.30
C GLU A 437 -1.48 -26.98 8.72
N ARG A 438 -0.44 -26.17 8.92
CA ARG A 438 -0.09 -25.58 10.21
C ARG A 438 0.35 -24.12 10.07
N PRO A 439 -0.54 -23.22 9.63
CA PRO A 439 -0.19 -21.82 9.32
C PRO A 439 0.25 -21.00 10.54
N TRP A 440 0.01 -21.49 11.76
CA TRP A 440 0.49 -20.89 13.00
C TRP A 440 1.92 -21.30 13.37
N ILE A 441 2.42 -22.42 12.84
CA ILE A 441 3.80 -22.84 13.06
C ILE A 441 4.68 -21.99 12.15
N ARG A 442 5.59 -21.22 12.74
CA ARG A 442 6.68 -20.55 12.03
C ARG A 442 7.87 -21.52 12.03
N PRO A 443 8.18 -22.21 10.91
CA PRO A 443 9.39 -23.01 10.88
C PRO A 443 10.61 -22.09 11.11
N LEU A 444 11.70 -22.63 11.62
CA LEU A 444 12.92 -21.86 11.81
C LEU A 444 13.78 -21.81 10.54
N PRO A 445 14.60 -20.75 10.38
CA PRO A 445 15.48 -20.53 9.23
C PRO A 445 16.71 -21.44 9.15
N LEU A 446 16.62 -22.75 9.37
CA LEU A 446 17.82 -23.57 9.56
C LEU A 446 18.46 -24.08 8.25
N ARG A 447 17.83 -23.89 7.09
CA ARG A 447 18.45 -24.17 5.78
C ARG A 447 18.75 -22.87 5.08
N LEU A 448 19.89 -22.27 5.45
CA LEU A 448 20.25 -20.92 5.00
C LEU A 448 20.64 -20.86 3.52
N GLY A 449 21.17 -21.92 2.90
CA GLY A 449 21.45 -21.95 1.46
C GLY A 449 22.06 -20.62 0.95
N PRO A 450 21.41 -19.90 0.02
CA PRO A 450 21.84 -18.58 -0.45
C PRO A 450 22.07 -17.49 0.63
N ALA A 451 21.41 -17.58 1.79
CA ALA A 451 21.52 -16.60 2.88
C ALA A 451 22.86 -16.66 3.64
N GLU A 452 23.69 -17.70 3.47
CA GLU A 452 24.99 -17.79 4.14
C GLU A 452 25.92 -16.63 3.75
N THR A 453 26.01 -16.34 2.44
CA THR A 453 26.79 -15.22 1.90
C THR A 453 26.32 -13.88 2.48
N LEU A 454 25.01 -13.73 2.69
CA LEU A 454 24.42 -12.50 3.24
C LEU A 454 24.78 -12.31 4.72
N ARG A 455 24.94 -13.39 5.49
CA ARG A 455 25.29 -13.30 6.91
C ARG A 455 26.68 -12.73 7.17
N GLU A 456 27.65 -13.10 6.33
CA GLU A 456 28.98 -12.48 6.38
C GLU A 456 28.91 -10.98 6.13
N ARG A 457 28.06 -10.54 5.20
CA ARG A 457 27.84 -9.13 4.88
C ARG A 457 27.10 -8.38 5.99
N VAL A 458 26.14 -9.03 6.65
CA VAL A 458 25.48 -8.49 7.84
C VAL A 458 26.51 -8.24 8.92
N ALA A 459 27.38 -9.20 9.24
CA ALA A 459 28.42 -9.01 10.26
C ALA A 459 29.32 -7.79 9.94
N GLU A 460 29.78 -7.68 8.68
CA GLU A 460 30.59 -6.54 8.21
C GLU A 460 29.85 -5.19 8.30
N ALA A 461 28.52 -5.17 8.10
CA ALA A 461 27.72 -3.97 8.26
C ALA A 461 27.49 -3.62 9.73
N LEU A 462 27.24 -4.60 10.60
CA LEU A 462 27.11 -4.41 12.05
C LEU A 462 28.39 -3.85 12.67
N LEU A 463 29.56 -4.30 12.20
CA LEU A 463 30.86 -3.78 12.64
C LEU A 463 31.20 -2.38 12.11
N ARG A 464 30.42 -1.82 11.17
CA ARG A 464 30.60 -0.45 10.68
C ARG A 464 29.57 0.53 11.25
N LEU A 465 28.49 0.03 11.87
CA LEU A 465 27.38 0.84 12.35
C LEU A 465 27.82 1.74 13.52
N PRO A 466 27.53 3.05 13.52
CA PRO A 466 27.84 3.93 14.65
C PRO A 466 27.27 3.41 15.97
N GLU A 467 27.97 3.66 17.08
CA GLU A 467 27.59 3.11 18.40
C GLU A 467 26.21 3.59 18.86
N GLU A 468 25.86 4.83 18.51
CA GLU A 468 24.56 5.46 18.78
C GLU A 468 23.37 4.84 18.03
N ASP A 469 23.63 4.04 17.00
CA ASP A 469 22.59 3.40 16.18
C ASP A 469 22.34 1.93 16.57
N LEU A 470 23.25 1.32 17.35
CA LEU A 470 23.20 -0.09 17.73
C LEU A 470 21.89 -0.45 18.46
N ASP A 471 21.47 0.39 19.42
CA ASP A 471 20.24 0.18 20.19
C ASP A 471 18.98 0.22 19.30
N ARG A 472 18.88 1.25 18.46
CA ARG A 472 17.77 1.41 17.50
C ARG A 472 17.70 0.25 16.52
N LEU A 473 18.84 -0.28 16.10
CA LEU A 473 18.91 -1.43 15.20
C LEU A 473 18.29 -2.69 15.84
N ILE A 474 18.66 -3.00 17.09
CA ILE A 474 18.14 -4.16 17.82
C ILE A 474 16.62 -4.07 17.95
N ALA A 475 16.10 -2.89 18.30
CA ALA A 475 14.67 -2.66 18.44
C ALA A 475 13.91 -2.81 17.11
N SER A 476 14.48 -2.29 16.01
CA SER A 476 13.76 -2.17 14.72
C SER A 476 13.89 -3.40 13.81
N HIS A 477 14.99 -4.16 13.92
CA HIS A 477 15.34 -5.25 12.98
C HIS A 477 15.50 -6.60 13.68
N SER A 478 14.69 -6.82 14.70
CA SER A 478 14.83 -7.92 15.64
C SER A 478 14.65 -9.32 15.02
N GLU A 479 13.83 -9.48 13.96
CA GLU A 479 13.68 -10.74 13.22
C GLU A 479 14.96 -11.11 12.46
N GLY A 480 15.56 -10.12 11.77
CA GLY A 480 16.83 -10.30 11.05
C GLY A 480 17.99 -10.59 11.99
N LEU A 481 18.03 -9.89 13.13
CA LEU A 481 19.04 -10.14 14.15
C LEU A 481 18.90 -11.55 14.75
N THR A 482 17.67 -12.03 14.94
CA THR A 482 17.41 -13.41 15.36
C THR A 482 17.97 -14.38 14.32
N ALA A 483 17.60 -14.22 13.05
CA ALA A 483 18.09 -15.08 11.96
C ALA A 483 19.62 -15.09 11.87
N TRP A 484 20.26 -13.92 12.04
CA TRP A 484 21.72 -13.81 12.04
C TRP A 484 22.36 -14.53 13.24
N LEU A 485 21.91 -14.27 14.47
CA LEU A 485 22.48 -14.89 15.68
C LEU A 485 22.33 -16.41 15.73
N TRP A 486 21.30 -16.95 15.09
CA TRP A 486 21.07 -18.40 14.97
C TRP A 486 21.87 -19.07 13.86
N GLY A 487 22.20 -18.35 12.81
CA GLY A 487 23.10 -18.85 11.78
C GLY A 487 24.57 -18.72 12.17
N GLU A 488 24.96 -17.57 12.72
CA GLU A 488 26.36 -17.16 12.86
C GLU A 488 27.14 -17.90 13.92
N SER A 489 28.41 -18.22 13.63
CA SER A 489 29.30 -18.86 14.58
C SER A 489 30.75 -18.42 14.35
N GLY A 490 31.59 -18.54 15.39
CA GLY A 490 33.01 -18.22 15.32
C GLY A 490 33.34 -16.75 15.61
N SER A 491 34.52 -16.32 15.18
CA SER A 491 35.14 -15.06 15.64
C SER A 491 34.39 -13.79 15.23
N ARG A 492 33.71 -13.78 14.09
CA ARG A 492 32.92 -12.61 13.64
C ARG A 492 31.69 -12.36 14.51
N LEU A 493 31.00 -13.43 14.92
CA LEU A 493 29.90 -13.34 15.89
C LEU A 493 30.38 -12.71 17.19
N ASP A 494 31.50 -13.22 17.69
CA ASP A 494 32.10 -12.76 18.94
C ASP A 494 32.47 -11.27 18.86
N GLU A 495 33.09 -10.83 17.77
CA GLU A 495 33.48 -9.43 17.56
C GLU A 495 32.26 -8.48 17.57
N VAL A 496 31.18 -8.84 16.86
CA VAL A 496 29.95 -8.04 16.83
C VAL A 496 29.29 -7.99 18.21
N LEU A 497 29.16 -9.13 18.89
CA LEU A 497 28.55 -9.19 20.22
C LEU A 497 29.37 -8.42 21.26
N ASP A 498 30.70 -8.51 21.18
CA ASP A 498 31.58 -7.77 22.05
C ASP A 498 31.49 -6.27 21.77
N ARG A 499 31.36 -5.83 20.51
CA ARG A 499 31.07 -4.43 20.20
C ARG A 499 29.75 -3.98 20.83
N PHE A 500 28.67 -4.73 20.65
CA PHE A 500 27.35 -4.39 21.19
C PHE A 500 27.35 -4.30 22.71
N ALA A 501 28.00 -5.25 23.37
CA ALA A 501 28.11 -5.29 24.83
C ALA A 501 29.04 -4.18 25.39
N ALA A 502 29.87 -3.53 24.57
CA ALA A 502 30.78 -2.49 25.04
C ALA A 502 30.05 -1.15 25.26
N HIS A 503 28.97 -0.92 24.51
CA HIS A 503 28.21 0.31 24.57
C HIS A 503 26.99 0.16 25.51
N PRO A 504 26.86 0.94 26.60
CA PRO A 504 25.86 0.67 27.66
C PRO A 504 24.40 0.56 27.18
N ALA A 505 23.96 1.43 26.28
CA ALA A 505 22.60 1.39 25.75
C ALA A 505 22.36 0.16 24.87
N ALA A 506 23.34 -0.18 24.02
CA ALA A 506 23.24 -1.33 23.13
C ALA A 506 23.36 -2.65 23.91
N ALA A 507 24.19 -2.69 24.96
CA ALA A 507 24.36 -3.83 25.84
C ALA A 507 23.04 -4.18 26.54
N ARG A 508 22.35 -3.19 27.10
CA ARG A 508 21.03 -3.38 27.71
C ARG A 508 20.06 -4.00 26.71
N SER A 509 19.91 -3.41 25.53
CA SER A 509 18.97 -3.87 24.50
C SER A 509 19.36 -5.22 23.91
N LEU A 510 20.66 -5.50 23.79
CA LEU A 510 21.15 -6.83 23.40
C LEU A 510 20.74 -7.89 24.42
N PHE A 511 20.92 -7.65 25.72
CA PHE A 511 20.55 -8.64 26.73
C PHE A 511 19.04 -8.79 26.89
N GLU A 512 18.28 -7.70 26.74
CA GLU A 512 16.82 -7.77 26.62
C GLU A 512 16.41 -8.63 25.42
N PHE A 513 16.99 -8.35 24.25
CA PHE A 513 16.74 -9.11 23.04
C PHE A 513 17.11 -10.60 23.18
N LEU A 514 18.32 -10.91 23.64
CA LEU A 514 18.80 -12.30 23.80
C LEU A 514 17.92 -13.06 24.79
N SER A 515 17.50 -12.41 25.87
CA SER A 515 16.62 -13.01 26.86
C SER A 515 15.26 -13.36 26.27
N ALA A 516 14.72 -12.54 25.35
CA ALA A 516 13.44 -12.77 24.67
C ALA A 516 13.57 -13.61 23.39
N MET A 517 14.79 -13.93 22.94
CA MET A 517 15.06 -14.55 21.64
C MET A 517 14.41 -15.94 21.53
N GLU A 518 14.41 -16.74 22.60
CA GLU A 518 13.78 -18.07 22.61
C GLU A 518 12.25 -18.00 22.59
N CYS A 519 11.63 -16.99 23.18
CA CYS A 519 10.16 -16.80 23.10
C CYS A 519 9.69 -16.49 21.68
N ARG A 520 10.59 -16.01 20.82
CA ARG A 520 10.30 -15.70 19.42
C ARG A 520 10.37 -16.94 18.53
N LEU A 521 10.74 -18.08 19.11
CA LEU A 521 10.95 -19.35 18.43
C LEU A 521 9.99 -20.41 19.00
N GLU A 522 9.36 -21.16 18.12
CA GLU A 522 8.49 -22.27 18.53
C GLU A 522 9.34 -23.46 19.02
N PRO A 523 8.98 -24.10 20.16
CA PRO A 523 9.75 -25.18 20.78
C PRO A 523 10.03 -26.41 19.89
N GLU A 524 9.21 -26.63 18.85
CA GLU A 524 9.23 -27.87 18.04
C GLU A 524 10.39 -27.96 17.04
N ALA A 525 11.21 -26.91 16.89
CA ALA A 525 12.22 -26.83 15.83
C ALA A 525 13.53 -27.60 16.08
N GLY A 526 13.61 -28.43 17.14
CA GLY A 526 14.78 -29.26 17.43
C GLY A 526 16.07 -28.47 17.66
N LEU A 527 15.95 -27.20 18.06
CA LEU A 527 17.08 -26.32 18.28
C LEU A 527 17.92 -26.77 19.47
N PRO A 528 19.25 -26.50 19.45
CA PRO A 528 20.06 -26.69 20.64
C PRO A 528 19.49 -25.80 21.75
N PRO A 529 19.00 -26.38 22.86
CA PRO A 529 18.57 -25.58 23.99
C PRO A 529 19.74 -24.71 24.43
N ARG A 530 19.47 -23.45 24.84
CA ARG A 530 20.43 -22.54 25.49
C ARG A 530 21.33 -21.69 24.59
N ARG A 531 21.02 -21.50 23.30
CA ARG A 531 21.88 -20.63 22.46
C ARG A 531 21.99 -19.21 23.01
N ASN A 532 20.88 -18.60 23.44
CA ASN A 532 20.89 -17.28 24.08
C ASN A 532 21.84 -17.21 25.28
N TRP A 533 21.83 -18.25 26.14
CA TRP A 533 22.72 -18.37 27.29
C TRP A 533 24.17 -18.58 26.88
N GLN A 534 24.43 -19.40 25.87
CA GLN A 534 25.78 -19.60 25.31
C GLN A 534 26.35 -18.29 24.77
N LEU A 535 25.55 -17.49 24.04
CA LEU A 535 25.96 -16.19 23.55
C LEU A 535 26.27 -15.22 24.70
N LEU A 536 25.40 -15.16 25.72
CA LEU A 536 25.61 -14.34 26.92
C LEU A 536 26.89 -14.73 27.66
N MET A 537 27.09 -16.03 27.91
CA MET A 537 28.28 -16.51 28.61
C MET A 537 29.55 -16.35 27.78
N GLY A 538 29.47 -16.49 26.46
CA GLY A 538 30.60 -16.20 25.56
C GLY A 538 31.06 -14.74 25.68
N ILE A 539 30.12 -13.79 25.67
CA ILE A 539 30.42 -12.36 25.92
C ILE A 539 31.04 -12.19 27.31
N TRP A 540 30.46 -12.83 28.33
CA TRP A 540 30.95 -12.73 29.71
C TRP A 540 32.39 -13.25 29.88
N GLU A 541 32.73 -14.36 29.22
CA GLU A 541 34.04 -15.00 29.29
C GLU A 541 35.13 -14.20 28.59
N ARG A 542 34.82 -13.60 27.44
CA ARG A 542 35.78 -12.78 26.69
C ARG A 542 36.03 -11.42 27.32
N ARG A 543 35.17 -10.99 28.26
CA ARG A 543 35.28 -9.67 28.89
C ARG A 543 36.38 -9.61 29.96
N PRO A 544 37.27 -8.61 29.88
CA PRO A 544 38.22 -8.29 30.94
C PRO A 544 37.54 -8.10 32.30
N ALA A 545 38.20 -8.52 33.38
CA ALA A 545 37.62 -8.55 34.72
C ALA A 545 37.13 -7.18 35.23
N ASP A 546 37.79 -6.10 34.83
CA ASP A 546 37.46 -4.70 35.13
C ASP A 546 36.18 -4.21 34.43
N SER A 547 35.83 -4.80 33.28
CA SER A 547 34.60 -4.47 32.54
C SER A 547 33.35 -5.23 33.01
N ARG A 548 33.51 -6.26 33.85
CA ARG A 548 32.42 -7.13 34.32
C ARG A 548 31.34 -6.42 35.15
N PRO A 549 31.63 -5.39 35.98
CA PRO A 549 30.58 -4.66 36.69
C PRO A 549 29.60 -3.94 35.75
N ALA A 550 30.11 -3.30 34.69
CA ALA A 550 29.28 -2.62 33.69
C ALA A 550 28.44 -3.63 32.89
N LEU A 551 29.05 -4.75 32.49
CA LEU A 551 28.34 -5.86 31.86
C LEU A 551 27.24 -6.41 32.77
N ALA A 552 27.53 -6.64 34.05
CA ALA A 552 26.58 -7.14 35.03
C ALA A 552 25.38 -6.20 35.19
N ALA A 553 25.60 -4.88 35.23
CA ALA A 553 24.52 -3.90 35.25
C ALA A 553 23.64 -3.97 33.98
N ALA A 554 24.24 -4.12 32.81
CA ALA A 554 23.49 -4.27 31.54
C ALA A 554 22.67 -5.56 31.51
N VAL A 555 23.25 -6.69 31.94
CA VAL A 555 22.54 -7.98 32.07
C VAL A 555 21.41 -7.87 33.08
N ALA A 556 21.64 -7.23 34.23
CA ALA A 556 20.60 -7.01 35.24
C ALA A 556 19.44 -6.19 34.66
N ALA A 557 19.72 -5.16 33.85
CA ALA A 557 18.69 -4.34 33.23
C ALA A 557 17.92 -5.05 32.11
N GLY A 558 18.59 -5.84 31.28
CA GLY A 558 17.98 -6.48 30.09
C GLY A 558 17.43 -7.89 30.33
N TRP A 559 18.13 -8.73 31.10
CA TRP A 559 17.81 -10.16 31.25
C TRP A 559 16.81 -10.46 32.37
N SER A 560 16.69 -9.56 33.35
CA SER A 560 15.87 -9.75 34.55
C SER A 560 14.35 -9.75 34.33
N PHE A 561 13.88 -9.58 33.09
CA PHE A 561 12.45 -9.52 32.75
C PHE A 561 11.94 -10.61 31.78
N SER A 562 12.80 -11.47 31.25
CA SER A 562 12.37 -12.50 30.27
C SER A 562 12.04 -13.88 30.84
N TYR A 563 11.26 -14.65 30.07
CA TYR A 563 10.88 -16.06 30.24
C TYR A 563 11.79 -16.95 29.38
N ALA A 564 12.92 -17.41 29.92
CA ALA A 564 13.74 -18.41 29.21
C ALA A 564 12.95 -19.72 29.10
N GLN A 565 13.01 -20.43 27.97
CA GLN A 565 12.31 -21.73 27.88
C GLN A 565 13.02 -22.83 28.68
N ASP A 566 14.34 -22.70 28.90
CA ASP A 566 15.15 -23.59 29.75
C ASP A 566 15.75 -22.84 30.94
N GLU A 567 14.89 -22.30 31.82
CA GLU A 567 15.33 -21.65 33.06
C GLU A 567 16.20 -22.58 33.92
N GLU A 568 15.89 -23.88 33.97
CA GLU A 568 16.67 -24.84 34.77
C GLU A 568 18.10 -25.02 34.22
N GLY A 569 18.25 -25.14 32.91
CA GLY A 569 19.55 -25.21 32.26
C GLY A 569 20.39 -23.95 32.48
N ALA A 570 19.78 -22.78 32.36
CA ALA A 570 20.44 -21.50 32.64
C ALA A 570 20.86 -21.41 34.13
N ARG A 571 19.97 -21.81 35.06
CA ARG A 571 20.27 -21.86 36.50
C ARG A 571 21.42 -22.81 36.82
N LYS A 572 21.43 -24.00 36.20
CA LYS A 572 22.52 -24.97 36.39
C LYS A 572 23.84 -24.39 35.92
N ALA A 573 23.90 -23.83 34.71
CA ALA A 573 25.13 -23.25 34.18
C ALA A 573 25.62 -22.04 35.01
N LEU A 574 24.70 -21.20 35.48
CA LEU A 574 25.02 -20.09 36.39
C LEU A 574 25.57 -20.60 37.73
N ARG A 575 24.99 -21.67 38.28
CA ARG A 575 25.43 -22.32 39.53
C ARG A 575 26.83 -22.89 39.40
N ASP A 576 27.07 -23.64 38.32
CA ASP A 576 28.37 -24.26 38.04
C ASP A 576 29.44 -23.15 37.92
N ARG A 577 29.18 -22.10 37.15
CA ARG A 577 30.08 -20.95 37.03
C ARG A 577 30.32 -20.21 38.34
N TYR A 578 29.26 -19.98 39.12
CA TYR A 578 29.34 -19.32 40.42
C TYR A 578 30.21 -20.11 41.43
N ARG A 579 30.21 -21.44 41.32
CA ARG A 579 31.08 -22.34 42.11
C ARG A 579 32.52 -22.27 41.62
N GLU A 580 32.72 -22.41 40.31
CA GLU A 580 34.03 -22.52 39.66
C GLU A 580 34.83 -21.20 39.63
N ARG A 581 34.15 -20.04 39.65
CA ARG A 581 34.78 -18.71 39.51
C ARG A 581 34.46 -17.80 40.71
N PRO A 582 35.11 -17.99 41.88
CA PRO A 582 34.86 -17.17 43.07
C PRO A 582 35.01 -15.67 42.85
N GLU A 583 35.94 -15.26 41.99
CA GLU A 583 36.23 -13.88 41.61
C GLU A 583 35.08 -13.21 40.83
N GLU A 584 34.19 -13.99 40.21
CA GLU A 584 33.05 -13.48 39.44
C GLU A 584 31.77 -13.35 40.27
N ARG A 585 31.73 -13.93 41.48
CA ARG A 585 30.50 -14.08 42.29
C ARG A 585 29.75 -12.77 42.52
N ALA A 586 30.46 -11.67 42.77
CA ALA A 586 29.84 -10.36 42.98
C ALA A 586 29.12 -9.85 41.72
N CYS A 587 29.77 -9.97 40.56
CA CYS A 587 29.18 -9.57 39.28
C CYS A 587 28.03 -10.50 38.87
N LEU A 588 28.17 -11.82 39.05
CA LEU A 588 27.12 -12.79 38.77
C LEU A 588 25.87 -12.53 39.64
N LYS A 589 26.07 -12.17 40.92
CA LYS A 589 24.99 -11.73 41.81
C LYS A 589 24.27 -10.50 41.29
N ALA A 590 25.03 -9.47 40.94
CA ALA A 590 24.46 -8.23 40.40
C ALA A 590 23.67 -8.51 39.11
N ALA A 591 24.21 -9.32 38.20
CA ALA A 591 23.61 -9.61 36.89
C ALA A 591 22.32 -10.44 36.96
N PHE A 592 22.26 -11.46 37.83
CA PHE A 592 21.23 -12.51 37.76
C PHE A 592 20.30 -12.59 38.97
N SER A 593 20.38 -11.66 39.93
CA SER A 593 19.46 -11.67 41.08
C SER A 593 17.99 -11.57 40.66
N GLY A 594 17.66 -10.79 39.61
CA GLY A 594 16.31 -10.73 39.07
C GLY A 594 15.80 -12.06 38.49
N LEU A 595 16.67 -12.84 37.85
CA LEU A 595 16.34 -14.19 37.38
C LEU A 595 16.06 -15.15 38.54
N LEU A 596 16.94 -15.18 39.53
CA LEU A 596 16.81 -16.09 40.68
C LEU A 596 15.56 -15.75 41.52
N ASN A 597 15.32 -14.47 41.81
CA ASN A 597 14.15 -14.01 42.55
C ASN A 597 12.83 -14.45 41.90
N ARG A 598 12.70 -14.33 40.58
CA ARG A 598 11.50 -14.76 39.84
C ARG A 598 11.28 -16.25 39.89
N SER A 599 12.36 -17.02 39.80
CA SER A 599 12.33 -18.48 39.86
C SER A 599 12.17 -19.02 41.30
N GLY A 600 11.99 -18.15 42.30
CA GLY A 600 11.91 -18.52 43.72
C GLY A 600 13.19 -19.15 44.27
N THR A 601 14.31 -19.00 43.55
CA THR A 601 15.62 -19.55 43.93
C THR A 601 16.46 -18.46 44.58
N ASP A 602 17.14 -18.77 45.67
CA ASP A 602 18.10 -17.87 46.31
C ASP A 602 19.53 -18.29 45.92
N TRP A 603 20.45 -17.32 45.85
CA TRP A 603 21.90 -17.59 45.81
C TRP A 603 22.37 -18.54 46.91
N ARG A 604 21.65 -18.63 48.04
CA ARG A 604 21.88 -19.65 49.08
C ARG A 604 21.79 -21.09 48.55
N ALA A 605 20.90 -21.36 47.58
CA ALA A 605 20.78 -22.68 46.95
C ALA A 605 22.00 -23.06 46.11
N PHE A 606 22.87 -22.10 45.75
CA PHE A 606 24.06 -22.36 44.95
C PHE A 606 25.28 -22.71 45.83
N HIS A 607 25.20 -22.40 47.13
CA HIS A 607 26.19 -22.71 48.16
C HIS A 607 25.81 -23.98 48.93
N GLU A 608 26.08 -25.15 48.36
CA GLU A 608 25.91 -26.43 49.09
C GLU A 608 26.91 -26.60 50.26
N GLU A 609 27.91 -25.71 50.38
CA GLU A 609 28.90 -25.75 51.47
C GLU A 609 28.45 -25.04 52.77
N VAL A 610 27.30 -24.36 52.79
CA VAL A 610 26.80 -23.74 54.02
C VAL A 610 25.83 -24.71 54.71
N ALA A 611 26.38 -25.58 55.54
CA ALA A 611 25.61 -26.47 56.39
C ALA A 611 24.62 -25.68 57.28
N PRO A 612 23.39 -26.17 57.49
CA PRO A 612 22.44 -25.53 58.40
C PRO A 612 22.91 -25.75 59.84
N GLY A 613 23.48 -24.73 60.47
CA GLY A 613 23.88 -24.83 61.88
C GLY A 613 24.77 -23.72 62.44
N GLU A 614 25.47 -22.93 61.62
CA GLU A 614 26.25 -21.80 62.15
C GLU A 614 25.37 -20.57 62.36
N ALA A 615 24.94 -20.35 63.60
CA ALA A 615 24.35 -19.09 64.03
C ALA A 615 25.40 -17.98 63.93
N ARG A 616 25.24 -17.06 62.99
CA ARG A 616 25.95 -15.77 63.00
C ARG A 616 25.31 -14.86 64.05
N GLY A 617 25.62 -15.10 65.32
CA GLY A 617 25.35 -14.19 66.42
C GLY A 617 26.62 -13.45 66.83
N GLY A 618 26.89 -12.32 66.17
CA GLY A 618 27.83 -11.31 66.66
C GLY A 618 27.09 -9.99 66.91
N PRO A 619 27.58 -9.11 67.79
CA PRO A 619 26.84 -7.98 68.40
C PRO A 619 26.46 -6.82 67.45
N ASP A 620 26.45 -7.02 66.14
CA ASP A 620 26.16 -5.94 65.17
C ASP A 620 25.04 -6.32 64.18
N LEU A 621 23.95 -6.85 64.73
CA LEU A 621 22.73 -7.19 64.01
C LEU A 621 22.09 -5.98 63.33
N LEU A 622 22.31 -4.80 63.89
CA LEU A 622 21.83 -3.52 63.38
C LEU A 622 22.66 -3.07 62.18
N ARG A 623 23.97 -3.31 62.18
CA ARG A 623 24.82 -3.08 61.02
C ARG A 623 24.44 -3.97 59.84
N ALA A 624 24.07 -5.24 60.07
CA ALA A 624 23.63 -6.14 59.00
C ALA A 624 22.30 -5.71 58.36
N PHE A 625 21.34 -5.20 59.13
CA PHE A 625 20.10 -4.62 58.59
C PHE A 625 20.39 -3.31 57.84
N SER A 626 21.30 -2.48 58.36
CA SER A 626 21.70 -1.22 57.72
C SER A 626 22.46 -1.42 56.40
N GLU A 627 23.41 -2.35 56.35
CA GLU A 627 24.14 -2.74 55.13
C GLU A 627 23.18 -3.29 54.06
N LEU A 628 22.14 -4.03 54.47
CA LEU A 628 21.13 -4.59 53.56
C LEU A 628 20.24 -3.50 52.93
N CYS A 629 19.86 -2.47 53.69
CA CYS A 629 19.12 -1.33 53.17
C CYS A 629 19.95 -0.49 52.19
N GLN A 630 21.25 -0.30 52.47
CA GLN A 630 22.17 0.47 51.62
C GLN A 630 22.55 -0.25 50.32
N ALA A 631 22.51 -1.59 50.28
CA ALA A 631 22.88 -2.40 49.12
C ALA A 631 21.75 -2.66 48.11
N ALA A 632 20.52 -2.26 48.43
CA ALA A 632 19.36 -2.46 47.56
C ALA A 632 19.24 -1.35 46.50
N PRO A 633 18.64 -1.63 45.32
CA PRO A 633 18.41 -0.61 44.29
C PRO A 633 17.70 0.62 44.85
N GLY A 634 18.12 1.82 44.40
CA GLY A 634 17.82 3.13 45.00
C GLY A 634 16.36 3.58 45.06
N ASP A 635 15.42 2.68 44.77
CA ASP A 635 13.98 2.89 44.78
C ASP A 635 13.25 2.08 45.87
N ILE A 636 13.80 0.96 46.34
CA ILE A 636 13.08 0.08 47.29
C ILE A 636 13.32 0.46 48.76
N TYR A 637 14.51 0.98 49.10
CA TYR A 637 14.90 1.28 50.49
C TYR A 637 15.52 2.67 50.72
N HIS A 638 15.55 3.55 49.72
CA HIS A 638 16.09 4.91 49.85
C HIS A 638 15.41 5.73 50.99
N HIS A 639 14.18 5.36 51.36
CA HIS A 639 13.45 5.96 52.49
C HIS A 639 13.91 5.48 53.88
N VAL A 640 14.87 4.56 53.97
CA VAL A 640 15.39 3.99 55.23
C VAL A 640 16.80 4.49 55.53
N ASP A 641 17.61 4.84 54.52
CA ASP A 641 19.01 5.27 54.70
C ASP A 641 19.18 6.47 55.65
N TRP A 642 18.30 7.47 55.59
CA TRP A 642 18.32 8.62 56.49
C TRP A 642 17.85 8.28 57.91
N LEU A 643 17.02 7.25 58.06
CA LEU A 643 16.41 6.80 59.33
C LEU A 643 17.43 6.03 60.19
N LEU A 644 18.46 5.48 59.54
CA LEU A 644 19.52 4.70 60.18
C LEU A 644 20.76 5.53 60.54
N ALA A 645 20.86 6.77 60.07
CA ALA A 645 22.04 7.63 60.26
C ALA A 645 22.26 8.10 61.72
N ASP A 646 21.19 8.16 62.53
CA ASP A 646 21.19 8.72 63.90
C ASP A 646 20.95 7.67 65.01
N LEU A 647 21.05 6.37 64.71
CA LEU A 647 20.70 5.28 65.63
C LEU A 647 21.94 4.57 66.20
N GLU A 648 22.26 4.83 67.48
CA GLU A 648 23.25 4.06 68.25
C GLU A 648 22.77 2.62 68.53
N PRO A 649 23.66 1.60 68.53
CA PRO A 649 23.30 0.20 68.65
C PRO A 649 23.02 -0.22 70.11
N GLU A 650 21.91 0.24 70.69
CA GLU A 650 21.49 -0.12 72.05
C GLU A 650 20.42 -1.23 72.04
N GLY A 651 20.73 -2.42 71.53
CA GLY A 651 19.84 -3.58 71.59
C GLY A 651 18.56 -3.51 70.74
N THR A 652 18.03 -4.69 70.35
CA THR A 652 16.92 -4.80 69.38
C THR A 652 15.60 -4.13 69.83
N PRO A 653 15.14 -4.23 71.09
CA PRO A 653 13.89 -3.58 71.51
C PRO A 653 13.95 -2.05 71.44
N ALA A 654 15.03 -1.44 71.93
CA ALA A 654 15.17 0.02 71.93
C ALA A 654 15.33 0.57 70.50
N PHE A 655 16.01 -0.18 69.61
CA PHE A 655 16.06 0.13 68.19
C PHE A 655 14.66 0.15 67.56
N CYS A 656 13.85 -0.89 67.79
CA CYS A 656 12.48 -0.92 67.28
C CYS A 656 11.65 0.25 67.85
N GLU A 657 11.80 0.59 69.13
CA GLU A 657 11.09 1.73 69.74
C GLU A 657 11.46 3.05 69.06
N ARG A 658 12.75 3.30 68.85
CA ARG A 658 13.23 4.53 68.19
C ARG A 658 12.83 4.59 66.72
N LEU A 659 12.94 3.48 65.99
CA LEU A 659 12.51 3.40 64.58
C LEU A 659 11.04 3.79 64.44
N PHE A 660 10.17 3.19 65.25
CA PHE A 660 8.74 3.51 65.22
C PHE A 660 8.44 4.91 65.74
N ALA A 661 9.16 5.41 66.75
CA ALA A 661 9.02 6.80 67.20
C ALA A 661 9.37 7.79 66.09
N GLN A 662 10.43 7.55 65.32
CA GLN A 662 10.80 8.40 64.18
C GLN A 662 9.79 8.30 63.03
N LEU A 663 9.31 7.09 62.70
CA LEU A 663 8.25 6.91 61.69
C LEU A 663 6.98 7.67 62.10
N VAL A 664 6.56 7.57 63.36
CA VAL A 664 5.36 8.23 63.89
C VAL A 664 5.56 9.74 64.03
N ALA A 665 6.77 10.24 64.25
CA ALA A 665 7.04 11.67 64.38
C ALA A 665 6.94 12.44 63.05
N ARG A 666 6.89 11.76 61.90
CA ARG A 666 6.76 12.42 60.60
C ARG A 666 5.38 13.08 60.46
N GLU A 667 5.38 14.31 59.94
CA GLU A 667 4.14 15.02 59.62
C GLU A 667 3.40 14.43 58.40
N ASP A 668 4.08 13.59 57.62
CA ASP A 668 3.52 12.94 56.44
C ASP A 668 2.51 11.84 56.82
N THR A 669 1.29 11.93 56.31
CA THR A 669 0.21 10.94 56.51
C THR A 669 0.15 9.91 55.37
N SER A 670 1.13 9.88 54.48
CA SER A 670 1.17 8.98 53.32
C SER A 670 1.52 7.52 53.67
N THR A 671 1.18 6.59 52.78
CA THR A 671 1.54 5.17 52.87
C THR A 671 3.05 4.90 52.76
N GLN A 672 3.88 5.94 52.58
CA GLN A 672 5.34 5.83 52.50
C GLN A 672 5.98 5.39 53.84
N MET A 673 5.24 5.42 54.95
CA MET A 673 5.68 4.91 56.24
C MET A 673 5.54 3.37 56.37
N LEU A 674 4.77 2.72 55.48
CA LEU A 674 4.53 1.28 55.55
C LEU A 674 5.74 0.43 55.11
N PRO A 675 6.46 0.73 54.00
CA PRO A 675 7.58 -0.08 53.55
C PRO A 675 8.69 -0.29 54.60
N PRO A 676 9.14 0.74 55.37
CA PRO A 676 10.16 0.54 56.42
C PRO A 676 9.69 -0.41 57.53
N ALA A 677 8.43 -0.33 57.93
CA ALA A 677 7.87 -1.22 58.95
C ALA A 677 7.74 -2.67 58.43
N VAL A 678 7.32 -2.85 57.17
CA VAL A 678 7.24 -4.17 56.52
C VAL A 678 8.63 -4.78 56.35
N ALA A 679 9.62 -3.96 55.97
CA ALA A 679 11.01 -4.39 55.87
C ALA A 679 11.55 -4.89 57.20
N LEU A 680 11.32 -4.14 58.29
CA LEU A 680 11.70 -4.57 59.64
C LEU A 680 10.97 -5.88 60.02
N ALA A 681 9.67 -6.00 59.72
CA ALA A 681 8.90 -7.21 60.02
C ALA A 681 9.49 -8.44 59.32
N ARG A 682 9.74 -8.35 58.00
CA ARG A 682 10.32 -9.43 57.20
C ARG A 682 11.68 -9.83 57.73
N TRP A 683 12.52 -8.84 58.06
CA TRP A 683 13.83 -9.11 58.64
C TRP A 683 13.72 -9.82 60.00
N LEU A 684 12.80 -9.40 60.88
CA LEU A 684 12.56 -10.09 62.15
C LEU A 684 12.12 -11.55 61.93
N ASP A 685 11.25 -11.82 60.95
CA ASP A 685 10.78 -13.17 60.60
C ASP A 685 11.92 -14.05 60.06
N GLU A 686 12.75 -13.51 59.18
CA GLU A 686 13.91 -14.20 58.62
C GLU A 686 14.94 -14.55 59.70
N ASN A 687 15.05 -13.72 60.73
CA ASN A 687 15.99 -13.90 61.84
C ASN A 687 15.31 -14.45 63.10
N ARG A 688 14.13 -15.07 62.98
CA ARG A 688 13.34 -15.53 64.14
C ARG A 688 14.05 -16.53 65.05
N SER A 689 14.98 -17.31 64.51
CA SER A 689 15.83 -18.26 65.27
C SER A 689 16.80 -17.55 66.22
N MET A 690 17.10 -16.28 65.98
CA MET A 690 18.05 -15.49 66.76
C MET A 690 17.42 -14.94 68.05
N PHE A 691 16.09 -14.81 68.10
CA PHE A 691 15.34 -14.40 69.29
C PHE A 691 15.01 -15.60 70.17
N GLY A 692 15.99 -16.46 70.45
CA GLY A 692 15.82 -17.68 71.25
C GLY A 692 15.33 -17.42 72.67
N ASP A 693 15.67 -16.25 73.23
CA ASP A 693 15.18 -15.77 74.52
C ASP A 693 13.70 -15.33 74.43
N PRO A 694 12.77 -15.99 75.15
CA PRO A 694 11.36 -15.65 75.17
C PRO A 694 11.09 -14.21 75.65
N GLU A 695 11.86 -13.70 76.61
CA GLU A 695 11.65 -12.36 77.18
C GLU A 695 12.04 -11.27 76.17
N LEU A 696 13.20 -11.43 75.53
CA LEU A 696 13.64 -10.54 74.45
C LEU A 696 12.66 -10.56 73.27
N ARG A 697 12.20 -11.75 72.87
CA ARG A 697 11.22 -11.91 71.79
C ARG A 697 9.91 -11.21 72.12
N GLN A 698 9.41 -11.38 73.34
CA GLN A 698 8.19 -10.74 73.79
C GLN A 698 8.34 -9.21 73.87
N ALA A 699 9.52 -8.71 74.27
CA ALA A 699 9.84 -7.29 74.25
C ALA A 699 9.82 -6.72 72.82
N VAL A 700 10.51 -7.36 71.86
CA VAL A 700 10.53 -6.93 70.45
C VAL A 700 9.13 -6.96 69.83
N LEU A 701 8.36 -8.02 70.05
CA LEU A 701 6.99 -8.12 69.52
C LEU A 701 6.04 -7.08 70.14
N SER A 702 6.20 -6.79 71.44
CA SER A 702 5.42 -5.77 72.14
C SER A 702 5.69 -4.37 71.56
N VAL A 703 6.97 -4.05 71.35
CA VAL A 703 7.39 -2.79 70.74
C VAL A 703 6.88 -2.69 69.30
N PHE A 704 7.08 -3.74 68.50
CA PHE A 704 6.68 -3.75 67.09
C PHE A 704 5.17 -3.57 66.93
N ARG A 705 4.35 -4.31 67.69
CA ARG A 705 2.88 -4.17 67.62
C ARG A 705 2.42 -2.76 67.98
N ARG A 706 3.02 -2.16 69.01
CA ARG A 706 2.69 -0.81 69.45
C ARG A 706 3.07 0.23 68.41
N GLY A 707 4.28 0.12 67.87
CA GLY A 707 4.79 1.00 66.82
C GLY A 707 4.01 0.86 65.51
N TRP A 708 3.72 -0.37 65.07
CA TRP A 708 2.94 -0.63 63.88
C TRP A 708 1.52 -0.06 63.98
N ARG A 709 0.86 -0.24 65.13
CA ARG A 709 -0.45 0.36 65.38
C ARG A 709 -0.40 1.89 65.28
N ALA A 710 0.61 2.52 65.86
CA ALA A 710 0.78 3.97 65.78
C ALA A 710 1.04 4.46 64.33
N VAL A 711 1.79 3.69 63.52
CA VAL A 711 1.98 3.99 62.09
C VAL A 711 0.65 3.88 61.32
N LEU A 712 -0.12 2.81 61.55
CA LEU A 712 -1.43 2.62 60.92
C LEU A 712 -2.44 3.72 61.31
N GLU A 713 -2.44 4.16 62.57
CA GLU A 713 -3.30 5.26 63.05
C GLU A 713 -2.99 6.60 62.35
N ARG A 714 -1.73 6.83 61.94
CA ARG A 714 -1.34 8.01 61.15
C ARG A 714 -1.62 7.85 59.66
N CYS A 715 -1.52 6.64 59.13
CA CYS A 715 -1.89 6.30 57.75
C CYS A 715 -3.41 6.21 57.59
N ARG A 716 -4.10 7.36 57.64
CA ARG A 716 -5.57 7.41 57.57
C ARG A 716 -6.10 6.68 56.33
N PRO A 717 -7.26 6.01 56.42
CA PRO A 717 -7.95 5.48 55.24
C PRO A 717 -8.17 6.56 54.21
N THR A 718 -7.83 6.22 52.96
CA THR A 718 -7.96 7.13 51.83
C THR A 718 -9.10 6.66 50.95
N THR A 719 -9.77 7.58 50.26
CA THR A 719 -10.77 7.23 49.25
C THR A 719 -10.13 6.73 47.94
N ASP A 720 -8.81 6.80 47.81
CA ASP A 720 -8.07 6.21 46.69
C ASP A 720 -7.96 4.70 46.88
N GLY A 721 -8.69 3.95 46.05
CA GLY A 721 -8.78 2.50 46.13
C GLY A 721 -7.43 1.78 45.94
N ALA A 722 -6.48 2.36 45.20
CA ALA A 722 -5.16 1.76 45.04
C ALA A 722 -4.31 1.93 46.31
N VAL A 723 -4.38 3.10 46.94
CA VAL A 723 -3.66 3.40 48.18
C VAL A 723 -4.25 2.62 49.36
N GLU A 724 -5.58 2.50 49.42
CA GLU A 724 -6.27 1.69 50.43
C GLU A 724 -5.98 0.20 50.26
N TYR A 725 -5.99 -0.33 49.03
CA TYR A 725 -5.61 -1.72 48.76
C TYR A 725 -4.16 -1.99 49.20
N TYR A 726 -3.24 -1.11 48.85
CA TYR A 726 -1.83 -1.22 49.27
C TYR A 726 -1.69 -1.23 50.79
N ARG A 727 -2.42 -0.37 51.52
CA ARG A 727 -2.42 -0.39 53.00
C ARG A 727 -2.92 -1.74 53.54
N GLN A 728 -4.05 -2.23 53.04
CA GLN A 728 -4.67 -3.49 53.48
C GLN A 728 -3.76 -4.70 53.19
N GLU A 729 -3.08 -4.69 52.04
CA GLU A 729 -2.10 -5.71 51.69
C GLU A 729 -0.95 -5.74 52.71
N LYS A 730 -0.38 -4.58 53.07
CA LYS A 730 0.72 -4.48 54.04
C LYS A 730 0.30 -4.80 55.47
N GLU A 731 -0.93 -4.46 55.85
CA GLU A 731 -1.52 -4.85 57.12
C GLU A 731 -1.68 -6.36 57.25
N ARG A 732 -2.15 -7.03 56.19
CA ARG A 732 -2.24 -8.49 56.14
C ARG A 732 -0.86 -9.13 56.23
N GLU A 733 0.08 -8.65 55.43
CA GLU A 733 1.46 -9.15 55.39
C GLU A 733 2.14 -9.08 56.77
N ILE A 734 2.03 -7.94 57.47
CA ILE A 734 2.62 -7.81 58.82
C ILE A 734 1.89 -8.69 59.84
N SER A 735 0.57 -8.84 59.73
CA SER A 735 -0.20 -9.71 60.63
C SER A 735 0.22 -11.18 60.51
N GLU A 736 0.47 -11.64 59.28
CA GLU A 736 0.98 -12.99 59.03
C GLU A 736 2.40 -13.17 59.57
N ILE A 737 3.28 -12.18 59.37
CA ILE A 737 4.65 -12.19 59.92
C ILE A 737 4.63 -12.27 61.45
N LEU A 738 3.84 -11.43 62.12
CA LEU A 738 3.73 -11.43 63.59
C LEU A 738 3.21 -12.78 64.11
N SER A 739 2.23 -13.36 63.43
CA SER A 739 1.70 -14.68 63.78
C SER A 739 2.78 -15.77 63.70
N ARG A 740 3.66 -15.73 62.69
CA ARG A 740 4.79 -16.67 62.58
C ARG A 740 5.83 -16.47 63.67
N LEU A 741 6.16 -15.23 63.99
CA LEU A 741 7.09 -14.90 65.08
C LEU A 741 6.58 -15.39 66.45
N GLU A 742 5.27 -15.31 66.68
CA GLU A 742 4.62 -15.80 67.90
C GLU A 742 4.58 -17.33 67.97
N ALA A 743 4.27 -17.99 66.85
CA ALA A 743 4.22 -19.45 66.77
C ALA A 743 5.58 -20.11 67.07
N THR A 744 6.68 -19.38 66.90
CA THR A 744 8.06 -19.85 67.12
C THR A 744 8.34 -20.15 68.62
N GLY A 745 7.43 -19.85 69.54
CA GLY A 745 7.54 -20.12 70.99
C GLY A 745 6.82 -21.38 71.50
N VAL A 746 5.99 -22.03 70.68
CA VAL A 746 5.20 -23.20 71.11
C VAL A 746 5.78 -24.47 70.50
N ARG A 747 6.99 -24.84 70.91
CA ARG A 747 7.36 -26.26 70.95
C ARG A 747 7.34 -26.67 72.41
N SER A 748 6.19 -27.17 72.86
CA SER A 748 6.11 -27.96 74.09
C SER A 748 7.14 -29.08 73.95
N PRO A 749 8.01 -29.34 74.94
CA PRO A 749 8.89 -30.50 74.89
C PRO A 749 8.00 -31.73 74.76
N ILE A 750 8.11 -32.43 73.63
CA ILE A 750 7.49 -33.74 73.45
C ILE A 750 8.19 -34.67 74.46
N PRO A 751 7.46 -35.40 75.33
CA PRO A 751 8.06 -36.36 76.25
C PRO A 751 8.79 -37.49 75.53
#